data_AF-A0A4R3NLY9-F1
#
_entry.id   AF-A0A4R3NLY9-F1
#
_cell.length_a   1.000
_cell.length_b   1.000
_cell.length_c   1.000
_cell.angle_alpha   90.00
_cell.angle_beta   90.00
_cell.angle_gamma   90.00
#
_symmetry.space_group_name_H-M   'P 1'
#
loop_
_entity.id
_entity.type
_entity.pdbx_description
1 polymer ?
#
loop_
_entity_poly.entity_id
_entity_poly.type
_entity_poly.pdbx_seq_one_letter_code
_entity_poly.pdbx_strand_id
1 'polypeptide(L)'
;MVETDLFRGPSRKPTISEIANARVRGLLRGLLSKDLNTSTLQTLNRLRKSANPRDWQRVSEILLLNPLFAHLPFPAPFPPKPVFPSQNFILETQPLTNELIHQSTRLYINEEAIGDQARSFIKLNQLLSLELYEEAIVALLKAEANYGYSLFLLSKAAYIYSNKSLSDDVLKPVKGLLDRYGLSGRNVISLGLVDMMDNSYELLPLRRNLLEFAASRKTDEITREIVRWQVAPVSTSSAEISARLNALGSYSLFDAFVFIGVHHFNLDIFSDLPSIPNLSGLFPDRLRKVWDALSGAQVPLATEGYKGPDPEFDDQDIYRRSIAWIENKDVSRFRAVADHLYTNATSRPIKSAVVEDLCRTYFSTLNSIDELAADRQEFAIDLTRYNNEGAGVFVRTLALIHLVTSSSYSSHAISTDVLMRIMDRTRDVAGLLNASEIQEQFDSGNDSLMHKYIVSALLSESLNTSGEKHKLRRVFQDLVIKEYGGDIIKLAEFFQHGFPNLVGHLVFICTEDFLVQLYFLISEASEVFERRAELLEWYGENFNEPTMVERARTIRLDQRLQKVRGQIDDTRLYVDPVRFGQWFDDNHLDEISSLLRGNVIDVAQIEGLKDFGDFTTQRQPHVRLAVVLQSAFQEFCSNKRYGINSYLGRRIRHGTLSGFMCNAVEETIKEERFRRIRENPHAMDALQSWVESYRFQVETWANDILHIQDKQHARGAIRSNILDLDKIEVAKSAMRVVQEQYHKHGVFSVAAQVVYEYCWRLLETDLSKIRPMIERAHLSWGSIDQARFLEACPEELGTLGIGLCRAINAKTNDVFRTVSGWFTKPVNLSPSAPISILIEAVLEEVKGHFGDFKPKIISLGIPDIELVGAFYHHMYDFLYAVIHNAARHGARDGTIETDLRLTHLDAAYQKLYVGITSTINDSDSIDKVISIIESRIAEVSEDAMVVEGNSGIKKIVRLPIDVEEVLSTDFSASGNKITVSIEMRLARM
;
A
#
# COMPACT_ATOMS: atom_id res chain seq x y z
N MET A 1 19.65 0.50 -58.58
CA MET A 1 20.28 1.48 -57.66
C MET A 1 19.92 2.87 -58.18
N VAL A 2 18.89 3.48 -57.61
CA VAL A 2 18.61 4.92 -57.75
C VAL A 2 18.81 5.45 -56.35
N GLU A 3 19.92 6.14 -56.09
CA GLU A 3 20.07 6.93 -54.87
C GLU A 3 19.01 8.03 -54.91
N THR A 4 17.90 7.80 -54.21
CA THR A 4 16.93 8.86 -53.95
C THR A 4 17.48 9.72 -52.80
N ASP A 5 17.99 10.90 -53.12
CA ASP A 5 18.26 11.99 -52.17
C ASP A 5 16.95 12.42 -51.50
N LEU A 6 16.50 11.66 -50.51
CA LEU A 6 15.51 12.07 -49.53
C LEU A 6 16.24 13.01 -48.56
N PHE A 7 15.57 14.06 -48.05
CA PHE A 7 16.13 15.08 -47.13
C PHE A 7 17.02 16.17 -47.75
N ARG A 8 16.57 16.79 -48.85
CA ARG A 8 17.11 18.10 -49.29
C ARG A 8 16.41 19.24 -48.55
N GLY A 9 17.16 20.28 -48.16
CA GLY A 9 16.58 21.51 -47.61
C GLY A 9 15.56 22.16 -48.57
N PRO A 10 14.62 22.98 -48.04
CA PRO A 10 13.55 23.57 -48.84
C PRO A 10 14.12 24.40 -49.99
N SER A 11 13.66 24.13 -51.22
CA SER A 11 14.16 24.76 -52.45
C SER A 11 13.05 25.51 -53.17
N ARG A 12 12.98 26.84 -52.98
CA ARG A 12 11.95 27.77 -53.50
C ARG A 12 10.50 27.43 -53.07
N LYS A 13 9.53 28.31 -53.35
CA LYS A 13 8.11 28.11 -52.99
C LYS A 13 7.55 26.89 -53.75
N PRO A 14 7.29 25.75 -53.08
CA PRO A 14 6.88 24.52 -53.73
C PRO A 14 5.42 24.61 -54.21
N THR A 15 5.11 23.94 -55.32
CA THR A 15 3.77 23.91 -55.92
C THR A 15 3.11 22.54 -55.80
N ILE A 16 1.76 22.50 -55.68
CA ILE A 16 0.99 21.24 -55.56
C ILE A 16 1.22 20.31 -56.77
N SER A 17 1.58 20.86 -57.93
CA SER A 17 1.92 20.09 -59.15
C SER A 17 3.18 19.23 -59.01
N GLU A 18 4.07 19.52 -58.07
CA GLU A 18 5.32 18.76 -57.84
C GLU A 18 5.09 17.43 -57.11
N ILE A 19 3.91 17.20 -56.54
CA ILE A 19 3.53 15.95 -55.88
C ILE A 19 3.14 14.93 -56.93
N ALA A 20 3.74 13.74 -56.93
CA ALA A 20 3.51 12.70 -57.94
C ALA A 20 2.15 12.01 -57.76
N ASN A 21 1.77 11.68 -56.51
CA ASN A 21 0.55 10.95 -56.22
C ASN A 21 -0.72 11.82 -56.33
N ALA A 22 -1.64 11.43 -57.23
CA ALA A 22 -2.91 12.14 -57.47
C ALA A 22 -3.83 12.19 -56.25
N ARG A 23 -3.88 11.12 -55.45
CA ARG A 23 -4.68 11.07 -54.21
C ARG A 23 -4.14 12.06 -53.18
N VAL A 24 -2.82 12.15 -53.02
CA VAL A 24 -2.15 13.09 -52.12
C VAL A 24 -2.42 14.53 -52.55
N ARG A 25 -2.36 14.84 -53.86
CA ARG A 25 -2.78 16.15 -54.39
C ARG A 25 -4.25 16.47 -54.07
N GLY A 26 -5.13 15.49 -54.19
CA GLY A 26 -6.56 15.63 -53.86
C GLY A 26 -6.79 15.97 -52.39
N LEU A 27 -6.14 15.23 -51.48
CA LEU A 27 -6.19 15.49 -50.04
C LEU A 27 -5.63 16.87 -49.68
N LEU A 28 -4.50 17.28 -50.27
CA LEU A 28 -3.90 18.58 -50.03
C LEU A 28 -4.79 19.74 -50.51
N ARG A 29 -5.46 19.60 -51.66
CA ARG A 29 -6.46 20.58 -52.14
C ARG A 29 -7.66 20.66 -51.21
N GLY A 30 -8.07 19.54 -50.61
CA GLY A 30 -9.14 19.50 -49.62
C GLY A 30 -8.86 20.31 -48.35
N LEU A 31 -7.58 20.56 -48.04
CA LEU A 31 -7.16 21.36 -46.88
C LEU A 31 -7.16 22.88 -47.13
N LEU A 32 -7.47 23.34 -48.36
CA LEU A 32 -7.60 24.76 -48.68
C LEU A 32 -8.87 25.41 -48.09
N SER A 33 -9.84 24.58 -47.67
CA SER A 33 -11.00 25.09 -46.93
C SER A 33 -10.55 25.74 -45.62
N LYS A 34 -11.09 26.91 -45.32
CA LYS A 34 -10.75 27.67 -44.10
C LYS A 34 -11.47 27.17 -42.84
N ASP A 35 -12.43 26.26 -42.99
CA ASP A 35 -13.19 25.74 -41.85
C ASP A 35 -12.37 24.68 -41.09
N LEU A 36 -11.91 25.05 -39.89
CA LEU A 36 -11.24 24.14 -38.96
C LEU A 36 -12.29 23.29 -38.21
N ASN A 37 -12.64 22.15 -38.77
CA ASN A 37 -13.52 21.17 -38.15
C ASN A 37 -12.83 19.80 -38.02
N THR A 38 -13.50 18.84 -37.38
CA THR A 38 -13.01 17.47 -37.20
C THR A 38 -12.64 16.79 -38.53
N SER A 39 -13.34 17.13 -39.62
CA SER A 39 -13.05 16.59 -40.97
C SER A 39 -11.73 17.13 -41.54
N THR A 40 -11.38 18.38 -41.28
CA THR A 40 -10.08 18.98 -41.68
C THR A 40 -8.92 18.27 -40.99
N LEU A 41 -9.05 17.99 -39.68
CA LEU A 41 -8.04 17.22 -38.93
C LEU A 41 -7.91 15.78 -39.42
N GLN A 42 -9.04 15.10 -39.67
CA GLN A 42 -9.03 13.75 -40.26
C GLN A 42 -8.38 13.73 -41.65
N THR A 43 -8.61 14.77 -42.46
CA THR A 43 -8.01 14.90 -43.78
C THR A 43 -6.49 15.12 -43.68
N LEU A 44 -6.04 15.94 -42.74
CA LEU A 44 -4.62 16.17 -42.47
C LEU A 44 -3.91 14.90 -41.97
N ASN A 45 -4.52 14.15 -41.04
CA ASN A 45 -3.97 12.88 -40.57
C ASN A 45 -3.95 11.81 -41.67
N ARG A 46 -5.00 11.75 -42.52
CA ARG A 46 -4.99 10.87 -43.70
C ARG A 46 -3.88 11.23 -44.70
N LEU A 47 -3.65 12.53 -44.93
CA LEU A 47 -2.58 13.01 -45.81
C LEU A 47 -1.21 12.57 -45.28
N ARG A 48 -0.95 12.81 -43.99
CA ARG A 48 0.27 12.41 -43.25
C ARG A 48 0.58 10.91 -43.35
N LYS A 49 -0.45 10.06 -43.25
CA LYS A 49 -0.32 8.59 -43.32
C LYS A 49 -0.25 8.03 -44.75
N SER A 50 -0.82 8.71 -45.74
CA SER A 50 -0.96 8.17 -47.11
C SER A 50 0.10 8.62 -48.10
N ALA A 51 0.85 9.66 -47.79
CA ALA A 51 1.96 10.13 -48.62
C ALA A 51 3.19 9.22 -48.47
N ASN A 52 3.78 8.81 -49.59
CA ASN A 52 5.12 8.21 -49.60
C ASN A 52 6.17 9.26 -49.17
N PRO A 53 7.37 8.87 -48.74
CA PRO A 53 8.37 9.81 -48.23
C PRO A 53 8.71 10.98 -49.18
N ARG A 54 8.82 10.72 -50.48
CA ARG A 54 9.16 11.74 -51.49
C ARG A 54 8.05 12.77 -51.67
N ASP A 55 6.81 12.31 -51.79
CA ASP A 55 5.64 13.20 -51.88
C ASP A 55 5.43 13.95 -50.56
N TRP A 56 5.68 13.29 -49.43
CA TRP A 56 5.53 13.88 -48.10
C TRP A 56 6.49 15.04 -47.85
N GLN A 57 7.74 14.96 -48.32
CA GLN A 57 8.68 16.09 -48.24
C GLN A 57 8.09 17.35 -48.89
N ARG A 58 7.59 17.23 -50.12
CA ARG A 58 6.97 18.35 -50.84
C ARG A 58 5.69 18.82 -50.17
N VAL A 59 4.85 17.90 -49.69
CA VAL A 59 3.65 18.24 -48.93
C VAL A 59 3.99 19.03 -47.67
N SER A 60 4.99 18.60 -46.90
CA SER A 60 5.42 19.26 -45.67
C SER A 60 5.94 20.68 -45.95
N GLU A 61 6.76 20.87 -46.98
CA GLU A 61 7.22 22.20 -47.40
C GLU A 61 6.04 23.10 -47.81
N ILE A 62 5.06 22.58 -48.57
CA ILE A 62 3.87 23.35 -48.97
C ILE A 62 3.04 23.75 -47.75
N LEU A 63 2.76 22.82 -46.83
CA LEU A 63 1.94 23.06 -45.66
C LEU A 63 2.56 24.12 -44.72
N LEU A 64 3.89 24.16 -44.63
CA LEU A 64 4.60 25.07 -43.72
C LEU A 64 4.97 26.42 -44.35
N LEU A 65 5.25 26.47 -45.65
CA LEU A 65 5.75 27.68 -46.31
C LEU A 65 4.70 28.45 -47.12
N ASN A 66 3.62 27.79 -47.55
CA ASN A 66 2.62 28.44 -48.39
C ASN A 66 1.56 29.14 -47.53
N PRO A 67 1.36 30.47 -47.68
CA PRO A 67 0.38 31.22 -46.88
C PRO A 67 -1.05 30.71 -46.96
N LEU A 68 -1.40 29.98 -48.02
CA LEU A 68 -2.74 29.40 -48.20
C LEU A 68 -3.08 28.32 -47.16
N PHE A 69 -2.09 27.79 -46.44
CA PHE A 69 -2.25 26.77 -45.41
C PHE A 69 -1.95 27.28 -43.99
N ALA A 70 -1.69 28.58 -43.83
CA ALA A 70 -1.36 29.18 -42.53
C ALA A 70 -2.49 29.09 -41.49
N HIS A 71 -3.73 28.81 -41.92
CA HIS A 71 -4.87 28.57 -41.04
C HIS A 71 -4.86 27.18 -40.39
N LEU A 72 -4.01 26.24 -40.85
CA LEU A 72 -3.95 24.90 -40.28
C LEU A 72 -3.35 24.93 -38.87
N PRO A 73 -3.83 24.07 -37.95
CA PRO A 73 -3.49 24.14 -36.54
C PRO A 73 -2.16 23.41 -36.25
N PHE A 74 -1.09 23.80 -36.93
CA PHE A 74 0.23 23.24 -36.65
C PHE A 74 0.78 23.75 -35.32
N PRO A 75 1.51 22.92 -34.57
CA PRO A 75 2.20 23.35 -33.36
C PRO A 75 3.15 24.52 -33.62
N ALA A 76 3.06 25.55 -32.78
CA ALA A 76 3.99 26.67 -32.81
C ALA A 76 5.43 26.15 -32.61
N PRO A 77 6.41 26.55 -33.44
CA PRO A 77 7.81 26.14 -33.24
C PRO A 77 8.35 26.55 -31.87
N PHE A 78 7.95 27.73 -31.39
CA PHE A 78 8.32 28.35 -30.12
C PHE A 78 7.04 28.72 -29.36
N PRO A 79 6.50 27.82 -28.51
CA PRO A 79 5.18 28.02 -27.93
C PRO A 79 5.24 29.13 -26.85
N PRO A 80 4.33 30.13 -26.87
CA PRO A 80 4.33 31.23 -25.90
C PRO A 80 3.70 30.85 -24.55
N LYS A 81 3.16 29.64 -24.43
CA LYS A 81 2.60 29.04 -23.20
C LYS A 81 2.85 27.53 -23.24
N PRO A 82 2.90 26.85 -22.08
CA PRO A 82 3.01 25.39 -22.04
C PRO A 82 1.89 24.70 -22.84
N VAL A 83 2.26 23.66 -23.58
CA VAL A 83 1.33 22.89 -24.40
C VAL A 83 0.65 21.83 -23.53
N PHE A 84 -0.63 22.02 -23.24
CA PHE A 84 -1.46 21.02 -22.58
C PHE A 84 -2.37 20.33 -23.61
N PRO A 85 -2.42 18.99 -23.67
CA PRO A 85 -3.21 18.24 -24.66
C PRO A 85 -4.70 18.55 -24.64
N SER A 86 -5.27 18.88 -23.48
CA SER A 86 -6.68 19.28 -23.33
C SER A 86 -7.02 20.62 -24.02
N GLN A 87 -6.02 21.38 -24.46
CA GLN A 87 -6.17 22.75 -24.97
C GLN A 87 -5.71 22.91 -26.42
N ASN A 88 -5.15 21.87 -27.06
CA ASN A 88 -4.51 21.96 -28.38
C ASN A 88 -5.00 20.90 -29.36
N PHE A 89 -4.88 21.18 -30.66
CA PHE A 89 -5.15 20.21 -31.72
C PHE A 89 -4.01 19.18 -31.79
N ILE A 90 -4.34 17.90 -31.62
CA ILE A 90 -3.35 16.83 -31.58
C ILE A 90 -3.30 16.11 -32.92
N LEU A 91 -2.10 16.10 -33.48
CA LEU A 91 -1.75 15.42 -34.70
C LEU A 91 -1.44 13.94 -34.41
N GLU A 92 -2.07 13.02 -35.13
CA GLU A 92 -1.86 11.57 -34.93
C GLU A 92 -0.44 11.15 -35.34
N THR A 93 0.12 10.15 -34.68
CA THR A 93 1.42 9.59 -35.08
C THR A 93 1.40 9.06 -36.53
N GLN A 94 2.45 9.37 -37.28
CA GLN A 94 2.66 8.95 -38.67
C GLN A 94 3.89 8.00 -38.77
N PRO A 95 4.18 7.39 -39.93
CA PRO A 95 5.38 6.57 -40.08
C PRO A 95 6.67 7.38 -39.80
N LEU A 96 7.67 6.74 -39.17
CA LEU A 96 8.89 7.40 -38.70
C LEU A 96 9.59 8.24 -39.79
N THR A 97 9.75 7.71 -41.00
CA THR A 97 10.36 8.45 -42.11
C THR A 97 9.60 9.73 -42.43
N ASN A 98 8.27 9.70 -42.41
CA ASN A 98 7.46 10.89 -42.65
C ASN A 98 7.58 11.89 -41.48
N GLU A 99 7.63 11.40 -40.24
CA GLU A 99 7.82 12.25 -39.07
C GLU A 99 9.19 12.95 -39.09
N LEU A 100 10.26 12.21 -39.40
CA LEU A 100 11.60 12.75 -39.59
C LEU A 100 11.64 13.83 -40.67
N ILE A 101 11.06 13.56 -41.86
CA ILE A 101 10.96 14.55 -42.94
C ILE A 101 10.23 15.81 -42.47
N HIS A 102 9.12 15.64 -41.74
CA HIS A 102 8.32 16.76 -41.27
C HIS A 102 9.10 17.64 -40.29
N GLN A 103 9.71 17.04 -39.27
CA GLN A 103 10.49 17.78 -38.27
C GLN A 103 11.75 18.39 -38.87
N SER A 104 12.48 17.68 -39.73
CA SER A 104 13.61 18.23 -40.48
C SER A 104 13.21 19.46 -41.29
N THR A 105 12.08 19.42 -41.99
CA THR A 105 11.58 20.59 -42.74
C THR A 105 11.36 21.78 -41.80
N ARG A 106 10.75 21.56 -40.62
CA ARG A 106 10.55 22.62 -39.62
C ARG A 106 11.89 23.16 -39.09
N LEU A 107 12.89 22.30 -38.88
CA LEU A 107 14.24 22.70 -38.46
C LEU A 107 14.95 23.56 -39.52
N TYR A 108 14.86 23.20 -40.81
CA TYR A 108 15.42 24.01 -41.89
C TYR A 108 14.77 25.40 -41.97
N ILE A 109 13.44 25.49 -41.80
CA ILE A 109 12.71 26.76 -41.84
C ILE A 109 13.12 27.68 -40.68
N ASN A 110 13.41 27.10 -39.51
CA ASN A 110 13.71 27.84 -38.27
C ASN A 110 15.17 27.71 -37.84
N GLU A 111 16.08 27.43 -38.79
CA GLU A 111 17.49 27.09 -38.52
C GLU A 111 18.20 28.14 -37.66
N GLU A 112 18.01 29.42 -37.97
CA GLU A 112 18.64 30.53 -37.24
C GLU A 112 18.15 30.61 -35.80
N ALA A 113 16.83 30.60 -35.59
CA ALA A 113 16.21 30.71 -34.28
C ALA A 113 16.53 29.51 -33.37
N ILE A 114 16.53 28.28 -33.92
CA ILE A 114 16.96 27.08 -33.19
C ILE A 114 18.45 27.18 -32.83
N GLY A 115 19.28 27.66 -33.75
CA GLY A 115 20.70 27.89 -33.49
C GLY A 115 20.95 28.92 -32.38
N ASP A 116 20.18 30.01 -32.33
CA ASP A 116 20.26 31.02 -31.27
C ASP A 116 19.79 30.47 -29.92
N GLN A 117 18.67 29.75 -29.91
CA GLN A 117 18.15 29.11 -28.71
C GLN A 117 19.15 28.09 -28.13
N ALA A 118 19.75 27.26 -28.96
CA ALA A 118 20.78 26.31 -28.53
C ALA A 118 22.01 27.02 -27.95
N ARG A 119 22.46 28.14 -28.54
CA ARG A 119 23.55 28.96 -27.97
C ARG A 119 23.17 29.53 -26.59
N SER A 120 21.92 29.95 -26.41
CA SER A 120 21.42 30.40 -25.11
C SER A 120 21.49 29.26 -24.08
N PHE A 121 21.15 28.03 -24.47
CA PHE A 121 21.23 26.87 -23.58
C PHE A 121 22.66 26.40 -23.31
N ILE A 122 23.58 26.50 -24.28
CA ILE A 122 25.02 26.29 -24.04
C ILE A 122 25.51 27.22 -22.94
N LYS A 123 25.13 28.52 -23.01
CA LYS A 123 25.50 29.48 -21.96
C LYS A 123 24.86 29.14 -20.61
N LEU A 124 23.60 28.74 -20.59
CA LEU A 124 22.93 28.28 -19.37
C LEU A 124 23.66 27.07 -18.74
N ASN A 125 24.00 26.08 -19.55
CA ASN A 125 24.74 24.89 -19.12
C ASN A 125 26.10 25.26 -18.51
N GLN A 126 26.83 26.19 -19.14
CA GLN A 126 28.09 26.70 -18.60
C GLN A 126 27.90 27.36 -17.23
N LEU A 127 26.88 28.21 -17.06
CA LEU A 127 26.60 28.85 -15.77
C LEU A 127 26.26 27.83 -14.68
N LEU A 128 25.45 26.84 -15.02
CA LEU A 128 25.10 25.74 -14.11
C LEU A 128 26.31 24.86 -13.77
N SER A 129 27.21 24.59 -14.72
CA SER A 129 28.45 23.84 -14.47
C SER A 129 29.45 24.58 -13.58
N LEU A 130 29.35 25.92 -13.53
CA LEU A 130 30.17 26.78 -12.67
C LEU A 130 29.45 27.12 -11.35
N GLU A 131 28.30 26.51 -11.08
CA GLU A 131 27.46 26.76 -9.88
C GLU A 131 27.01 28.23 -9.72
N LEU A 132 26.98 29.00 -10.82
CA LEU A 132 26.52 30.40 -10.84
C LEU A 132 24.98 30.46 -10.96
N TYR A 133 24.28 29.97 -9.93
CA TYR A 133 22.83 29.74 -9.96
C TYR A 133 21.98 30.99 -10.21
N GLU A 134 22.31 32.14 -9.61
CA GLU A 134 21.54 33.38 -9.84
C GLU A 134 21.62 33.83 -11.30
N GLU A 135 22.81 33.81 -11.89
CA GLU A 135 23.04 34.13 -13.30
C GLU A 135 22.36 33.11 -14.22
N ALA A 136 22.40 31.83 -13.83
CA ALA A 136 21.70 30.76 -14.54
C ALA A 136 20.18 30.98 -14.53
N ILE A 137 19.59 31.41 -13.41
CA ILE A 137 18.16 31.74 -13.32
C ILE A 137 17.81 32.91 -14.23
N VAL A 138 18.64 33.96 -14.28
CA VAL A 138 18.44 35.07 -15.22
C VAL A 138 18.51 34.60 -16.68
N ALA A 139 19.48 33.75 -17.02
CA ALA A 139 19.60 33.16 -18.36
C ALA A 139 18.40 32.26 -18.71
N LEU A 140 17.90 31.48 -17.74
CA LEU A 140 16.72 30.62 -17.86
C LEU A 140 15.45 31.44 -18.18
N LEU A 141 15.19 32.51 -17.42
CA LEU A 141 14.04 33.39 -17.64
C LEU A 141 14.15 34.17 -18.96
N LYS A 142 15.37 34.56 -19.36
CA LYS A 142 15.61 35.19 -20.66
C LYS A 142 15.36 34.22 -21.81
N ALA A 143 15.73 32.94 -21.66
CA ALA A 143 15.44 31.92 -22.65
C ALA A 143 13.92 31.69 -22.81
N GLU A 144 13.17 31.69 -21.70
CA GLU A 144 11.70 31.65 -21.73
C GLU A 144 11.11 32.85 -22.50
N ALA A 145 11.54 34.06 -22.16
CA ALA A 145 11.01 35.28 -22.77
C ALA A 145 11.29 35.36 -24.29
N ASN A 146 12.46 34.88 -24.73
CA ASN A 146 12.89 34.98 -26.13
C ASN A 146 12.39 33.82 -27.01
N TYR A 147 12.31 32.61 -26.45
CA TYR A 147 12.07 31.39 -27.22
C TYR A 147 10.88 30.57 -26.74
N GLY A 148 10.15 31.05 -25.73
CA GLY A 148 8.96 30.40 -25.20
C GLY A 148 9.27 29.16 -24.35
N TYR A 149 8.31 28.24 -24.32
CA TYR A 149 8.34 27.06 -23.46
C TYR A 149 8.92 25.84 -24.19
N SER A 150 9.64 25.00 -23.47
CA SER A 150 10.13 23.71 -23.95
C SER A 150 10.35 22.76 -22.78
N LEU A 151 10.31 21.46 -23.04
CA LEU A 151 10.60 20.44 -22.04
C LEU A 151 12.09 20.48 -21.64
N PHE A 152 12.97 20.87 -22.56
CA PHE A 152 14.36 21.18 -22.27
C PHE A 152 14.48 22.27 -21.21
N LEU A 153 13.79 23.41 -21.38
CA LEU A 153 13.77 24.50 -20.40
C LEU A 153 13.18 24.05 -19.06
N LEU A 154 12.08 23.30 -19.09
CA LEU A 154 11.45 22.71 -17.91
C LEU A 154 12.44 21.83 -17.13
N SER A 155 13.22 20.99 -17.80
CA SER A 155 14.20 20.12 -17.15
C SER A 155 15.31 20.89 -16.43
N LYS A 156 15.78 22.00 -17.02
CA LYS A 156 16.76 22.89 -16.38
C LYS A 156 16.15 23.62 -15.17
N ALA A 157 14.90 24.06 -15.28
CA ALA A 157 14.18 24.67 -14.16
C ALA A 157 13.98 23.68 -13.00
N ALA A 158 13.57 22.45 -13.30
CA ALA A 158 13.41 21.38 -12.31
C ALA A 158 14.74 21.03 -11.63
N TYR A 159 15.84 20.97 -12.38
CA TYR A 159 17.18 20.74 -11.82
C TYR A 159 17.57 21.81 -10.79
N ILE A 160 17.41 23.10 -11.13
CA ILE A 160 17.69 24.20 -10.19
C ILE A 160 16.77 24.12 -8.97
N TYR A 161 15.48 23.84 -9.17
CA TYR A 161 14.50 23.75 -8.09
C TYR A 161 14.74 22.58 -7.14
N SER A 162 15.28 21.46 -7.63
CA SER A 162 15.62 20.29 -6.82
C SER A 162 16.87 20.48 -5.95
N ASN A 163 17.59 21.60 -6.12
CA ASN A 163 18.79 21.86 -5.33
C ASN A 163 18.45 22.44 -3.95
N LYS A 164 18.47 21.58 -2.93
CA LYS A 164 18.15 21.91 -1.53
C LYS A 164 19.17 22.87 -0.87
N SER A 165 20.32 23.15 -1.48
CA SER A 165 21.29 24.11 -0.96
C SER A 165 20.92 25.57 -1.22
N LEU A 166 19.96 25.82 -2.12
CA LEU A 166 19.54 27.18 -2.49
C LEU A 166 18.44 27.69 -1.56
N SER A 167 18.46 28.99 -1.25
CA SER A 167 17.43 29.61 -0.42
C SER A 167 16.10 29.77 -1.18
N ASP A 168 15.00 29.78 -0.43
CA ASP A 168 13.65 29.96 -0.99
C ASP A 168 13.50 31.25 -1.82
N ASP A 169 14.21 32.32 -1.45
CA ASP A 169 14.21 33.59 -2.18
C ASP A 169 14.84 33.46 -3.57
N VAL A 170 15.93 32.69 -3.68
CA VAL A 170 16.60 32.39 -4.97
C VAL A 170 15.74 31.46 -5.82
N LEU A 171 15.03 30.51 -5.20
CA LEU A 171 14.17 29.56 -5.91
C LEU A 171 12.83 30.13 -6.36
N LYS A 172 12.36 31.23 -5.75
CA LYS A 172 11.04 31.82 -6.04
C LYS A 172 10.78 32.12 -7.52
N PRO A 173 11.71 32.72 -8.30
CA PRO A 173 11.50 32.93 -9.73
C PRO A 173 11.40 31.62 -10.53
N VAL A 174 12.17 30.61 -10.14
CA VAL A 174 12.16 29.27 -10.76
C VAL A 174 10.84 28.56 -10.48
N LYS A 175 10.38 28.59 -9.22
CA LYS A 175 9.06 28.08 -8.84
C LYS A 175 7.95 28.76 -9.65
N GLY A 176 8.02 30.08 -9.82
CA GLY A 176 7.08 30.83 -10.66
C GLY A 176 7.07 30.37 -12.12
N LEU A 177 8.21 29.93 -12.68
CA LEU A 177 8.27 29.32 -14.01
C LEU A 177 7.66 27.91 -14.01
N LEU A 178 7.99 27.07 -13.02
CA LEU A 178 7.43 25.72 -12.88
C LEU A 178 5.91 25.72 -12.67
N ASP A 179 5.37 26.71 -11.95
CA ASP A 179 3.94 26.89 -11.76
C ASP A 179 3.22 27.20 -13.08
N ARG A 180 3.87 27.91 -14.02
CA ARG A 180 3.33 28.09 -15.37
C ARG A 180 3.24 26.76 -16.12
N TYR A 181 4.21 25.86 -15.92
CA TYR A 181 4.14 24.45 -16.39
C TYR A 181 3.15 23.58 -15.60
N GLY A 182 2.44 24.13 -14.62
CA GLY A 182 1.37 23.46 -13.89
C GLY A 182 1.83 22.70 -12.64
N LEU A 183 2.98 23.03 -12.05
CA LEU A 183 3.48 22.38 -10.83
C LEU A 183 2.46 22.47 -9.67
N SER A 184 2.04 23.68 -9.28
CA SER A 184 0.99 23.87 -8.26
C SER A 184 -0.38 23.28 -8.66
N GLY A 185 -0.64 23.15 -9.96
CA GLY A 185 -1.82 22.49 -10.50
C GLY A 185 -1.72 20.95 -10.54
N ARG A 186 -0.61 20.38 -10.02
CA ARG A 186 -0.28 18.95 -10.03
C ARG A 186 -0.32 18.33 -11.43
N ASN A 187 0.15 19.08 -12.43
CA ASN A 187 0.31 18.53 -13.77
C ASN A 187 1.42 17.45 -13.75
N VAL A 188 1.10 16.25 -14.23
CA VAL A 188 2.01 15.10 -14.18
C VAL A 188 3.35 15.33 -14.88
N ILE A 189 3.39 16.16 -15.93
CA ILE A 189 4.62 16.44 -16.69
C ILE A 189 5.61 17.24 -15.86
N SER A 190 5.15 18.27 -15.13
CA SER A 190 6.01 19.11 -14.30
C SER A 190 6.24 18.49 -12.93
N LEU A 191 5.18 18.00 -12.27
CA LEU A 191 5.28 17.35 -10.97
C LEU A 191 6.13 16.07 -11.04
N GLY A 192 5.84 15.18 -12.00
CA GLY A 192 6.59 13.93 -12.14
C GLY A 192 8.07 14.14 -12.42
N LEU A 193 8.44 15.20 -13.15
CA LEU A 193 9.84 15.54 -13.38
C LEU A 193 10.55 16.06 -12.12
N VAL A 194 9.88 16.90 -11.34
CA VAL A 194 10.42 17.42 -10.07
C VAL A 194 10.58 16.28 -9.07
N ASP A 195 9.56 15.44 -8.91
CA ASP A 195 9.59 14.29 -7.99
C ASP A 195 10.69 13.29 -8.38
N MET A 196 10.93 13.09 -9.67
CA MET A 196 12.01 12.23 -10.17
C MET A 196 13.41 12.76 -9.83
N MET A 197 13.57 14.07 -9.65
CA MET A 197 14.84 14.72 -9.27
C MET A 197 15.00 14.88 -7.75
N ASP A 198 13.93 14.71 -6.97
CA ASP A 198 13.96 14.78 -5.51
C ASP A 198 14.40 13.44 -4.90
N ASN A 199 15.28 13.49 -3.93
CA ASN A 199 15.79 12.31 -3.22
C ASN A 199 14.89 11.85 -2.07
N SER A 200 13.83 12.59 -1.75
CA SER A 200 12.85 12.25 -0.70
C SER A 200 11.90 11.11 -1.10
N TYR A 201 11.86 10.75 -2.39
CA TYR A 201 11.02 9.67 -2.91
C TYR A 201 11.84 8.46 -3.33
N GLU A 202 11.35 7.26 -3.04
CA GLU A 202 11.92 6.03 -3.61
C GLU A 202 11.80 6.02 -5.14
N LEU A 203 12.93 5.82 -5.81
CA LEU A 203 13.03 5.99 -7.26
C LEU A 203 12.26 4.92 -8.04
N LEU A 204 12.43 3.65 -7.67
CA LEU A 204 11.86 2.54 -8.42
C LEU A 204 10.32 2.53 -8.40
N PRO A 205 9.64 2.71 -7.24
CA PRO A 205 8.18 2.85 -7.21
C PRO A 205 7.68 4.08 -7.97
N LEU A 206 8.36 5.22 -7.85
CA LEU A 206 7.99 6.45 -8.56
C LEU A 206 8.04 6.25 -10.08
N ARG A 207 9.13 5.66 -10.59
CA ARG A 207 9.27 5.32 -12.02
C ARG A 207 8.16 4.39 -12.48
N ARG A 208 7.87 3.34 -11.71
CA ARG A 208 6.77 2.39 -12.00
C ARG A 208 5.44 3.13 -12.12
N ASN A 209 5.09 3.94 -11.13
CA ASN A 209 3.81 4.65 -11.09
C ASN A 209 3.65 5.63 -12.27
N LEU A 210 4.73 6.34 -12.65
CA LEU A 210 4.72 7.23 -13.82
C LEU A 210 4.57 6.46 -15.14
N LEU A 211 5.22 5.30 -15.29
CA LEU A 211 5.09 4.46 -16.48
C LEU A 211 3.72 3.79 -16.57
N GLU A 212 3.15 3.35 -15.45
CA GLU A 212 1.78 2.81 -15.39
C GLU A 212 0.73 3.88 -15.71
N PHE A 213 0.91 5.09 -15.18
CA PHE A 213 0.10 6.25 -15.56
C PHE A 213 0.19 6.51 -17.07
N ALA A 214 1.40 6.48 -17.64
CA ALA A 214 1.61 6.66 -19.06
C ALA A 214 0.96 5.51 -19.89
N ALA A 215 0.97 4.28 -19.38
CA ALA A 215 0.35 3.13 -20.03
C ALA A 215 -1.20 3.12 -19.95
N SER A 216 -1.80 3.92 -19.06
CA SER A 216 -3.25 4.01 -18.89
C SER A 216 -3.96 4.46 -20.17
N ARG A 217 -5.07 3.78 -20.51
CA ARG A 217 -5.93 4.15 -21.66
C ARG A 217 -6.58 5.53 -21.53
N LYS A 218 -6.61 6.10 -20.32
CA LYS A 218 -7.17 7.43 -20.05
C LYS A 218 -6.18 8.56 -20.35
N THR A 219 -4.91 8.23 -20.53
CA THR A 219 -3.83 9.20 -20.77
C THR A 219 -3.70 9.46 -22.27
N ASP A 220 -3.69 10.74 -22.66
CA ASP A 220 -3.50 11.11 -24.05
C ASP A 220 -2.08 10.77 -24.54
N GLU A 221 -1.93 10.61 -25.87
CA GLU A 221 -0.68 10.17 -26.48
C GLU A 221 0.49 11.13 -26.26
N ILE A 222 0.27 12.44 -26.25
CA ILE A 222 1.34 13.42 -26.04
C ILE A 222 1.83 13.35 -24.60
N THR A 223 0.92 13.43 -23.61
CA THR A 223 1.30 13.32 -22.19
C THR A 223 2.03 12.01 -21.92
N ARG A 224 1.51 10.89 -22.46
CA ARG A 224 2.15 9.58 -22.33
C ARG A 224 3.60 9.59 -22.82
N GLU A 225 3.85 10.09 -24.02
CA GLU A 225 5.20 10.07 -24.59
C GLU A 225 6.15 11.09 -23.94
N ILE A 226 5.64 12.21 -23.43
CA ILE A 226 6.43 13.17 -22.65
C ILE A 226 6.85 12.56 -21.30
N VAL A 227 5.92 11.92 -20.57
CA VAL A 227 6.25 11.26 -19.29
C VAL A 227 7.26 10.13 -19.54
N ARG A 228 7.09 9.34 -20.61
CA ARG A 228 8.06 8.33 -21.01
C ARG A 228 9.43 8.93 -21.35
N TRP A 229 9.48 10.07 -22.03
CA TRP A 229 10.73 10.78 -22.32
C TRP A 229 11.48 11.20 -21.04
N GLN A 230 10.76 11.65 -20.01
CA GLN A 230 11.37 12.05 -18.74
C GLN A 230 11.93 10.86 -17.96
N VAL A 231 11.21 9.73 -17.95
CA VAL A 231 11.58 8.52 -17.20
C VAL A 231 12.64 7.70 -17.94
N ALA A 232 12.42 7.43 -19.22
CA ALA A 232 13.25 6.58 -20.09
C ALA A 232 13.39 7.21 -21.49
N PRO A 233 14.26 8.24 -21.64
CA PRO A 233 14.39 9.05 -22.87
C PRO A 233 14.72 8.26 -24.13
N VAL A 234 15.40 7.12 -24.00
CA VAL A 234 15.87 6.33 -25.14
C VAL A 234 14.76 5.44 -25.70
N SER A 235 14.45 5.59 -26.98
CA SER A 235 13.51 4.75 -27.74
C SER A 235 14.27 3.93 -28.79
N THR A 236 13.95 2.65 -28.94
CA THR A 236 14.66 1.76 -29.87
C THR A 236 13.80 1.26 -31.02
N SER A 237 12.47 1.32 -30.92
CA SER A 237 11.58 0.90 -32.01
C SER A 237 11.11 2.07 -32.87
N SER A 238 10.92 1.82 -34.18
CA SER A 238 10.43 2.85 -35.11
C SER A 238 9.09 3.48 -34.70
N ALA A 239 8.21 2.69 -34.06
CA ALA A 239 6.91 3.17 -33.60
C ALA A 239 7.04 4.12 -32.40
N GLU A 240 7.85 3.75 -31.40
CA GLU A 240 8.10 4.60 -30.21
C GLU A 240 8.84 5.87 -30.60
N ILE A 241 9.86 5.78 -31.45
CA ILE A 241 10.60 6.95 -31.94
C ILE A 241 9.64 7.90 -32.66
N SER A 242 8.76 7.39 -33.53
CA SER A 242 7.81 8.25 -34.25
C SER A 242 6.79 8.92 -33.32
N ALA A 243 6.20 8.16 -32.39
CA ALA A 243 5.23 8.69 -31.45
C ALA A 243 5.85 9.77 -30.54
N ARG A 244 7.06 9.48 -30.03
CA ARG A 244 7.79 10.40 -29.15
C ARG A 244 8.27 11.65 -29.89
N LEU A 245 8.78 11.51 -31.11
CA LEU A 245 9.16 12.64 -31.94
C LEU A 245 7.95 13.53 -32.28
N ASN A 246 6.80 12.93 -32.60
CA ASN A 246 5.55 13.66 -32.83
C ASN A 246 5.10 14.41 -31.57
N ALA A 247 5.16 13.78 -30.39
CA ALA A 247 4.79 14.41 -29.12
C ALA A 247 5.73 15.58 -28.75
N LEU A 248 7.05 15.36 -28.78
CA LEU A 248 8.05 16.38 -28.46
C LEU A 248 8.01 17.54 -29.48
N GLY A 249 7.91 17.24 -30.78
CA GLY A 249 7.77 18.25 -31.83
C GLY A 249 6.45 19.01 -31.79
N SER A 250 5.39 18.42 -31.23
CA SER A 250 4.13 19.11 -30.95
C SER A 250 4.20 19.99 -29.71
N TYR A 251 5.13 19.70 -28.78
CA TYR A 251 5.39 20.56 -27.64
C TYR A 251 6.25 21.76 -28.04
N SER A 252 7.45 21.52 -28.56
CA SER A 252 8.38 22.55 -29.03
C SER A 252 9.28 22.00 -30.12
N LEU A 253 9.63 22.83 -31.11
CA LEU A 253 10.57 22.41 -32.15
C LEU A 253 11.98 22.15 -31.56
N PHE A 254 12.33 22.83 -30.47
CA PHE A 254 13.60 22.60 -29.78
C PHE A 254 13.68 21.21 -29.14
N ASP A 255 12.57 20.71 -28.58
CA ASP A 255 12.54 19.38 -27.98
C ASP A 255 12.68 18.28 -29.05
N ALA A 256 12.10 18.49 -30.25
CA ALA A 256 12.36 17.61 -31.40
C ALA A 256 13.81 17.67 -31.89
N PHE A 257 14.42 18.86 -31.91
CA PHE A 257 15.85 19.03 -32.23
C PHE A 257 16.74 18.22 -31.28
N VAL A 258 16.50 18.32 -29.97
CA VAL A 258 17.23 17.57 -28.95
C VAL A 258 17.00 16.07 -29.10
N PHE A 259 15.75 15.64 -29.29
CA PHE A 259 15.42 14.22 -29.45
C PHE A 259 16.16 13.58 -30.63
N ILE A 260 16.15 14.23 -31.79
CA ILE A 260 16.85 13.74 -32.98
C ILE A 260 18.37 13.75 -32.73
N GLY A 261 18.91 14.81 -32.11
CA GLY A 261 20.33 14.88 -31.79
C GLY A 261 20.80 13.73 -30.91
N VAL A 262 20.04 13.40 -29.87
CA VAL A 262 20.34 12.27 -28.97
C VAL A 262 20.32 10.94 -29.74
N HIS A 263 19.23 10.63 -30.44
CA HIS A 263 19.05 9.32 -31.08
C HIS A 263 19.95 9.13 -32.30
N HIS A 264 20.19 10.18 -33.08
CA HIS A 264 21.00 10.09 -34.29
C HIS A 264 22.50 10.28 -34.03
N PHE A 265 22.90 11.29 -33.25
CA PHE A 265 24.31 11.67 -33.14
C PHE A 265 25.01 11.15 -31.89
N ASN A 266 24.31 11.04 -30.76
CA ASN A 266 24.93 10.54 -29.52
C ASN A 266 24.89 9.00 -29.44
N LEU A 267 23.75 8.41 -29.83
CA LEU A 267 23.45 6.97 -29.68
C LEU A 267 23.48 6.18 -30.99
N ASP A 268 23.35 6.84 -32.15
CA ASP A 268 23.31 6.20 -33.48
C ASP A 268 22.21 5.13 -33.68
N ILE A 269 21.07 5.28 -33.00
CA ILE A 269 19.93 4.33 -33.04
C ILE A 269 19.31 4.24 -34.43
N PHE A 270 19.34 5.31 -35.21
CA PHE A 270 18.70 5.32 -36.53
C PHE A 270 19.43 4.45 -37.57
N SER A 271 20.71 4.15 -37.35
CA SER A 271 21.49 3.29 -38.24
C SER A 271 21.02 1.82 -38.20
N ASP A 272 20.52 1.37 -37.04
CA ASP A 272 20.03 0.01 -36.79
C ASP A 272 18.62 -0.25 -37.34
N LEU A 273 17.92 0.78 -37.84
CA LEU A 273 16.52 0.65 -38.23
C LEU A 273 16.36 0.31 -39.73
N PRO A 274 15.78 -0.87 -40.08
CA PRO A 274 15.81 -1.45 -41.43
C PRO A 274 15.04 -0.69 -42.52
N SER A 275 14.40 0.44 -42.18
CA SER A 275 13.46 1.17 -43.05
C SER A 275 13.75 2.67 -43.18
N ILE A 276 14.88 3.13 -42.64
CA ILE A 276 15.25 4.56 -42.70
C ILE A 276 16.22 4.78 -43.87
N PRO A 277 15.84 5.54 -44.91
CA PRO A 277 16.74 5.87 -46.02
C PRO A 277 17.91 6.73 -45.52
N ASN A 278 18.97 6.85 -46.33
CA ASN A 278 20.19 7.59 -45.99
C ASN A 278 19.85 8.92 -45.28
N LEU A 279 20.35 9.06 -44.05
CA LEU A 279 20.10 10.19 -43.16
C LEU A 279 20.90 11.44 -43.55
N SER A 280 21.75 11.35 -44.57
CA SER A 280 22.47 12.50 -45.13
C SER A 280 21.50 13.61 -45.53
N GLY A 281 21.62 14.79 -44.90
CA GLY A 281 20.75 15.94 -45.17
C GLY A 281 19.51 16.05 -44.27
N LEU A 282 19.29 15.11 -43.33
CA LEU A 282 18.23 15.23 -42.32
C LEU A 282 18.37 16.50 -41.47
N PHE A 283 19.60 16.92 -41.21
CA PHE A 283 19.96 18.03 -40.33
C PHE A 283 20.77 19.08 -41.10
N PRO A 284 20.45 20.38 -40.96
CA PRO A 284 21.29 21.45 -41.49
C PRO A 284 22.70 21.40 -40.89
N ASP A 285 23.74 21.58 -41.69
CA ASP A 285 25.15 21.56 -41.24
C ASP A 285 25.43 22.57 -40.12
N ARG A 286 24.75 23.73 -40.14
CA ARG A 286 24.88 24.75 -39.08
C ARG A 286 24.31 24.23 -37.77
N LEU A 287 23.14 23.58 -37.80
CA LEU A 287 22.54 22.96 -36.62
C LEU A 287 23.37 21.79 -36.13
N ARG A 288 24.03 21.04 -37.01
CA ARG A 288 24.98 19.99 -36.61
C ARG A 288 26.14 20.55 -35.79
N LYS A 289 26.78 21.64 -36.24
CA LYS A 289 27.86 22.29 -35.49
C LYS A 289 27.41 22.79 -34.12
N VAL A 290 26.19 23.34 -34.05
CA VAL A 290 25.63 23.82 -32.77
C VAL A 290 25.26 22.65 -31.86
N TRP A 291 24.77 21.54 -32.41
CA TRP A 291 24.56 20.30 -31.67
C TRP A 291 25.86 19.77 -31.08
N ASP A 292 26.93 19.68 -31.88
CA ASP A 292 28.23 19.18 -31.40
C ASP A 292 28.75 20.05 -30.22
N ALA A 293 28.53 21.37 -30.27
CA ALA A 293 28.87 22.27 -29.15
C ALA A 293 27.95 22.10 -27.92
N LEU A 294 26.66 21.85 -28.13
CA LEU A 294 25.70 21.60 -27.04
C LEU A 294 25.95 20.24 -26.37
N SER A 295 26.21 19.20 -27.16
CA SER A 295 26.48 17.82 -26.71
C SER A 295 27.85 17.66 -26.05
N GLY A 296 28.84 18.49 -26.45
CA GLY A 296 30.17 18.54 -25.85
C GLY A 296 30.30 19.49 -24.64
N ALA A 297 29.21 20.13 -24.20
CA ALA A 297 29.27 21.02 -23.05
C ALA A 297 29.59 20.26 -21.76
N GLN A 298 30.36 20.89 -20.87
CA GLN A 298 30.64 20.35 -19.53
C GLN A 298 29.35 20.21 -18.73
N VAL A 299 29.25 19.14 -17.95
CA VAL A 299 28.12 18.85 -17.07
C VAL A 299 28.59 18.92 -15.61
N PRO A 300 27.79 19.51 -14.69
CA PRO A 300 28.12 19.56 -13.26
C PRO A 300 28.05 18.20 -12.57
N LEU A 301 27.65 17.15 -13.29
CA LEU A 301 27.42 15.80 -12.75
C LEU A 301 28.72 15.01 -12.49
N ALA A 302 29.87 15.50 -12.93
CA ALA A 302 31.15 14.78 -12.90
C ALA A 302 32.26 15.50 -12.10
N THR A 303 31.92 16.54 -11.35
CA THR A 303 32.90 17.32 -10.58
C THR A 303 32.87 16.98 -9.09
N GLU A 304 34.05 16.97 -8.48
CA GLU A 304 34.46 16.66 -7.09
C GLU A 304 33.64 17.35 -5.95
N GLY A 305 32.55 18.05 -6.26
CA GLY A 305 31.81 18.96 -5.38
C GLY A 305 30.46 18.46 -4.85
N TYR A 306 29.80 17.47 -5.47
CA TYR A 306 28.62 16.86 -4.83
C TYR A 306 29.09 15.81 -3.85
N LYS A 307 29.23 16.22 -2.58
CA LYS A 307 29.36 15.31 -1.44
C LYS A 307 28.06 15.41 -0.68
N GLY A 308 27.12 14.53 -1.00
CA GLY A 308 25.95 14.35 -0.15
C GLY A 308 26.37 14.02 1.28
N PRO A 309 25.44 14.09 2.25
CA PRO A 309 25.71 13.60 3.60
C PRO A 309 26.14 12.13 3.60
N ASP A 310 25.78 11.39 2.55
CA ASP A 310 26.11 9.99 2.34
C ASP A 310 26.66 9.72 0.92
N PRO A 311 27.99 9.85 0.71
CA PRO A 311 28.61 9.78 -0.62
C PRO A 311 28.35 8.49 -1.40
N GLU A 312 27.97 7.40 -0.72
CA GLU A 312 27.72 6.11 -1.37
C GLU A 312 26.40 6.04 -2.14
N PHE A 313 25.50 7.00 -1.94
CA PHE A 313 24.22 7.11 -2.67
C PHE A 313 24.18 8.26 -3.67
N ASP A 314 25.25 9.04 -3.78
CA ASP A 314 25.32 10.23 -4.65
C ASP A 314 25.16 9.88 -6.15
N ASP A 315 25.51 8.66 -6.56
CA ASP A 315 25.32 8.19 -7.94
C ASP A 315 23.84 8.04 -8.34
N GLN A 316 22.94 7.75 -7.39
CA GLN A 316 21.50 7.75 -7.65
C GLN A 316 21.01 9.18 -7.93
N ASP A 317 21.49 10.16 -7.16
CA ASP A 317 21.13 11.57 -7.36
C ASP A 317 21.61 12.09 -8.73
N ILE A 318 22.80 11.67 -9.15
CA ILE A 318 23.34 11.95 -10.48
C ILE A 318 22.43 11.36 -11.55
N TYR A 319 22.03 10.09 -11.41
CA TYR A 319 21.08 9.46 -12.33
C TYR A 319 19.72 10.18 -12.37
N ARG A 320 19.14 10.52 -11.22
CA ARG A 320 17.87 11.27 -11.10
C ARG A 320 17.92 12.60 -11.87
N ARG A 321 19.01 13.36 -11.69
CA ARG A 321 19.19 14.69 -12.27
C ARG A 321 19.69 14.69 -13.71
N SER A 322 20.23 13.57 -14.19
CA SER A 322 20.84 13.44 -15.52
C SER A 322 19.90 13.76 -16.70
N ILE A 323 18.57 13.63 -16.54
CA ILE A 323 17.62 13.99 -17.62
C ILE A 323 17.72 15.46 -18.00
N ALA A 324 18.10 16.32 -17.05
CA ALA A 324 18.34 17.73 -17.31
C ALA A 324 19.57 17.95 -18.21
N TRP A 325 20.36 16.92 -18.53
CA TRP A 325 21.61 17.00 -19.28
C TRP A 325 21.67 15.98 -20.42
N ILE A 326 20.50 15.48 -20.86
CA ILE A 326 20.39 14.40 -21.85
C ILE A 326 21.01 14.75 -23.22
N GLU A 327 21.20 16.03 -23.51
CA GLU A 327 21.91 16.51 -24.71
C GLU A 327 23.39 16.10 -24.72
N ASN A 328 24.01 15.95 -23.54
CA ASN A 328 25.41 15.56 -23.43
C ASN A 328 25.60 14.10 -23.87
N LYS A 329 26.68 13.86 -24.64
CA LYS A 329 26.95 12.55 -25.23
C LYS A 329 27.16 11.45 -24.20
N ASP A 330 27.91 11.73 -23.15
CA ASP A 330 28.24 10.75 -22.11
C ASP A 330 27.02 10.48 -21.23
N VAL A 331 26.26 11.54 -20.90
CA VAL A 331 24.99 11.42 -20.16
C VAL A 331 23.95 10.58 -20.91
N SER A 332 23.75 10.84 -22.21
CA SER A 332 22.78 10.07 -23.01
C SER A 332 23.16 8.60 -23.16
N ARG A 333 24.46 8.30 -23.30
CA ARG A 333 24.97 6.92 -23.34
C ARG A 333 24.82 6.23 -21.99
N PHE A 334 25.18 6.89 -20.90
CA PHE A 334 24.95 6.39 -19.55
C PHE A 334 23.46 6.12 -19.31
N ARG A 335 22.57 7.02 -19.74
CA ARG A 335 21.13 6.83 -19.62
C ARG A 335 20.58 5.69 -20.45
N ALA A 336 21.09 5.47 -21.66
CA ALA A 336 20.74 4.30 -22.45
C ALA A 336 21.03 2.98 -21.71
N VAL A 337 22.15 2.92 -20.98
CA VAL A 337 22.53 1.76 -20.15
C VAL A 337 21.68 1.68 -18.88
N ALA A 338 21.61 2.77 -18.11
CA ALA A 338 20.94 2.79 -16.82
C ALA A 338 19.43 2.59 -16.92
N ASP A 339 18.75 3.23 -17.88
CA ASP A 339 17.30 3.08 -18.04
C ASP A 339 16.91 1.68 -18.51
N HIS A 340 17.80 0.99 -19.23
CA HIS A 340 17.59 -0.38 -19.67
C HIS A 340 17.67 -1.38 -18.50
N LEU A 341 18.61 -1.17 -17.58
CA LEU A 341 18.89 -2.07 -16.46
C LEU A 341 18.08 -1.76 -15.20
N TYR A 342 17.79 -0.48 -14.93
CA TYR A 342 17.05 -0.02 -13.76
C TYR A 342 15.55 0.07 -14.05
N THR A 343 14.95 -1.09 -14.31
CA THR A 343 13.51 -1.26 -14.53
C THR A 343 13.07 -2.61 -13.99
N ASN A 344 11.79 -2.73 -13.62
CA ASN A 344 11.24 -3.96 -13.06
C ASN A 344 11.47 -5.15 -14.01
N ALA A 345 11.77 -6.31 -13.44
CA ALA A 345 12.11 -7.51 -14.19
C ALA A 345 11.03 -7.90 -15.23
N THR A 346 9.75 -7.75 -14.88
CA THR A 346 8.61 -8.05 -15.76
C THR A 346 8.42 -7.06 -16.91
N SER A 347 9.05 -5.89 -16.81
CA SER A 347 8.85 -4.74 -17.71
C SER A 347 10.13 -4.36 -18.45
N ARG A 348 11.19 -5.18 -18.38
CA ARG A 348 12.45 -4.91 -19.10
C ARG A 348 12.21 -4.86 -20.61
N PRO A 349 12.63 -3.77 -21.29
CA PRO A 349 12.46 -3.65 -22.73
C PRO A 349 13.37 -4.65 -23.46
N ILE A 350 12.94 -5.07 -24.66
CA ILE A 350 13.76 -5.92 -25.54
C ILE A 350 15.04 -5.15 -25.91
N LYS A 351 16.20 -5.77 -25.70
CA LYS A 351 17.52 -5.21 -26.05
C LYS A 351 17.60 -4.95 -27.57
N SER A 352 17.87 -3.70 -27.97
CA SER A 352 18.34 -3.43 -29.32
C SER A 352 19.85 -3.66 -29.40
N ALA A 353 20.37 -3.92 -30.60
CA ALA A 353 21.79 -4.18 -30.81
C ALA A 353 22.65 -2.98 -30.34
N VAL A 354 22.28 -1.73 -30.68
CA VAL A 354 22.94 -0.52 -30.13
C VAL A 354 22.98 -0.52 -28.60
N VAL A 355 21.83 -0.72 -27.92
CA VAL A 355 21.78 -0.61 -26.44
C VAL A 355 22.58 -1.73 -25.79
N GLU A 356 22.54 -2.93 -26.36
CA GLU A 356 23.37 -4.05 -25.91
C GLU A 356 24.87 -3.73 -26.04
N ASP A 357 25.29 -3.14 -27.16
CA ASP A 357 26.68 -2.74 -27.37
C ASP A 357 27.13 -1.64 -26.40
N LEU A 358 26.27 -0.66 -26.12
CA LEU A 358 26.51 0.36 -25.10
C LEU A 358 26.66 -0.27 -23.70
N CYS A 359 25.81 -1.24 -23.35
CA CYS A 359 25.93 -1.96 -22.06
C CYS A 359 27.26 -2.71 -21.97
N ARG A 360 27.62 -3.49 -23.01
CA ARG A 360 28.89 -4.22 -23.06
C ARG A 360 30.10 -3.29 -22.98
N THR A 361 30.03 -2.14 -23.65
CA THR A 361 31.12 -1.15 -23.63
C THR A 361 31.27 -0.54 -22.24
N TYR A 362 30.16 -0.13 -21.62
CA TYR A 362 30.17 0.49 -20.30
C TYR A 362 30.71 -0.46 -19.22
N PHE A 363 30.28 -1.73 -19.23
CA PHE A 363 30.72 -2.75 -18.27
C PHE A 363 31.88 -3.62 -18.76
N SER A 364 32.63 -3.18 -19.78
CA SER A 364 33.69 -3.98 -20.43
C SER A 364 34.84 -4.43 -19.51
N THR A 365 34.99 -3.78 -18.36
CA THR A 365 36.01 -4.09 -17.35
C THR A 365 35.59 -5.20 -16.38
N LEU A 366 34.31 -5.57 -16.35
CA LEU A 366 33.72 -6.46 -15.36
C LEU A 366 33.59 -7.88 -15.93
N ASN A 367 34.16 -8.88 -15.24
CA ASN A 367 34.18 -10.26 -15.73
C ASN A 367 33.38 -11.24 -14.84
N SER A 368 33.14 -10.88 -13.58
CA SER A 368 32.51 -11.78 -12.60
C SER A 368 31.68 -11.01 -11.57
N ILE A 369 30.72 -11.71 -10.95
CA ILE A 369 29.89 -11.14 -9.88
C ILE A 369 30.71 -10.93 -8.60
N ASP A 370 31.71 -11.77 -8.34
CA ASP A 370 32.58 -11.67 -7.16
C ASP A 370 33.36 -10.35 -7.11
N GLU A 371 33.68 -9.75 -8.26
CA GLU A 371 34.31 -8.43 -8.32
C GLU A 371 33.47 -7.35 -7.63
N LEU A 372 32.13 -7.47 -7.65
CA LEU A 372 31.23 -6.50 -7.00
C LEU A 372 31.33 -6.50 -5.47
N ALA A 373 31.97 -7.52 -4.88
CA ALA A 373 32.28 -7.59 -3.46
C ALA A 373 33.58 -6.86 -3.06
N ALA A 374 34.31 -6.26 -4.01
CA ALA A 374 35.52 -5.49 -3.69
C ALA A 374 35.20 -4.20 -2.92
N ASP A 375 36.07 -3.86 -1.96
CA ASP A 375 35.97 -2.66 -1.14
C ASP A 375 36.06 -1.39 -1.98
N ARG A 376 35.31 -0.37 -1.58
CA ARG A 376 35.32 0.94 -2.25
C ARG A 376 36.55 1.73 -1.84
N GLN A 377 37.07 2.52 -2.78
CA GLN A 377 38.00 3.59 -2.49
C GLN A 377 37.22 4.92 -2.43
N GLU A 378 37.80 6.01 -2.91
CA GLU A 378 37.11 7.30 -3.02
C GLU A 378 36.02 7.23 -4.11
N PHE A 379 34.82 7.68 -3.76
CA PHE A 379 33.69 7.73 -4.70
C PHE A 379 34.03 8.66 -5.88
N ALA A 380 33.94 8.10 -7.08
CA ALA A 380 34.22 8.80 -8.33
C ALA A 380 33.44 8.15 -9.46
N ILE A 381 32.29 8.73 -9.81
CA ILE A 381 31.49 8.23 -10.92
C ILE A 381 32.11 8.61 -12.27
N ASP A 382 32.21 7.63 -13.16
CA ASP A 382 32.56 7.81 -14.56
C ASP A 382 31.33 7.45 -15.42
N LEU A 383 30.82 8.44 -16.15
CA LEU A 383 29.65 8.25 -17.03
C LEU A 383 30.00 7.48 -18.31
N THR A 384 31.29 7.34 -18.63
CA THR A 384 31.75 6.71 -19.87
C THR A 384 32.08 5.23 -19.71
N ARG A 385 32.47 4.81 -18.51
CA ARG A 385 32.84 3.43 -18.19
C ARG A 385 32.56 3.09 -16.73
N TYR A 386 32.29 1.82 -16.48
CA TYR A 386 32.16 1.30 -15.13
C TYR A 386 33.53 1.19 -14.45
N ASN A 387 33.64 1.74 -13.24
CA ASN A 387 34.77 1.56 -12.35
C ASN A 387 34.27 1.05 -10.99
N ASN A 388 34.58 -0.20 -10.66
CA ASN A 388 34.11 -0.83 -9.43
C ASN A 388 34.64 -0.15 -8.16
N GLU A 389 35.89 0.35 -8.18
CA GLU A 389 36.54 0.98 -7.01
C GLU A 389 35.87 2.30 -6.61
N GLY A 390 35.36 3.05 -7.59
CA GLY A 390 34.72 4.36 -7.38
C GLY A 390 33.19 4.35 -7.49
N ALA A 391 32.57 3.19 -7.75
CA ALA A 391 31.12 3.08 -7.95
C ALA A 391 30.34 3.11 -6.63
N GLY A 392 29.31 3.97 -6.58
CA GLY A 392 28.31 3.98 -5.53
C GLY A 392 27.33 2.80 -5.61
N VAL A 393 26.29 2.84 -4.77
CA VAL A 393 25.32 1.75 -4.63
C VAL A 393 24.48 1.59 -5.90
N PHE A 394 24.09 2.69 -6.54
CA PHE A 394 23.22 2.64 -7.72
C PHE A 394 23.93 2.03 -8.93
N VAL A 395 25.11 2.52 -9.31
CA VAL A 395 25.85 2.02 -10.48
C VAL A 395 26.32 0.58 -10.26
N ARG A 396 26.70 0.21 -9.03
CA ARG A 396 27.03 -1.19 -8.69
C ARG A 396 25.81 -2.10 -8.80
N THR A 397 24.61 -1.60 -8.49
CA THR A 397 23.36 -2.32 -8.76
C THR A 397 23.17 -2.55 -10.25
N LEU A 398 23.40 -1.55 -11.11
CA LEU A 398 23.32 -1.73 -12.57
C LEU A 398 24.31 -2.81 -13.06
N ALA A 399 25.52 -2.82 -12.52
CA ALA A 399 26.53 -3.83 -12.82
C ALA A 399 26.05 -5.24 -12.45
N LEU A 400 25.44 -5.40 -11.27
CA LEU A 400 24.83 -6.67 -10.85
C LEU A 400 23.74 -7.13 -11.85
N ILE A 401 22.80 -6.25 -12.19
CA ILE A 401 21.72 -6.60 -13.15
C ILE A 401 22.29 -6.93 -14.52
N HIS A 402 23.32 -6.21 -14.98
CA HIS A 402 23.99 -6.51 -16.24
C HIS A 402 24.60 -7.91 -16.26
N LEU A 403 25.30 -8.31 -15.19
CA LEU A 403 25.91 -9.64 -15.09
C LEU A 403 24.86 -10.75 -15.04
N VAL A 404 23.83 -10.59 -14.19
CA VAL A 404 22.76 -11.60 -14.04
C VAL A 404 21.97 -11.80 -15.33
N THR A 405 21.69 -10.72 -16.05
CA THR A 405 20.86 -10.78 -17.28
C THR A 405 21.64 -11.09 -18.55
N SER A 406 22.97 -11.10 -18.49
CA SER A 406 23.82 -11.48 -19.61
C SER A 406 24.21 -12.94 -19.44
N SER A 407 23.62 -13.83 -20.23
CA SER A 407 23.80 -15.30 -20.21
C SER A 407 25.25 -15.80 -20.37
N SER A 408 26.21 -14.89 -20.48
CA SER A 408 27.65 -15.13 -20.60
C SER A 408 28.35 -15.37 -19.25
N TYR A 409 27.69 -15.07 -18.12
CA TYR A 409 28.29 -15.15 -16.78
C TYR A 409 27.69 -16.28 -15.93
N SER A 410 27.57 -17.49 -16.50
CA SER A 410 26.95 -18.62 -15.82
C SER A 410 27.81 -19.24 -14.71
N SER A 411 27.15 -19.43 -13.55
CA SER A 411 27.31 -20.55 -12.62
C SER A 411 28.67 -20.76 -11.96
N HIS A 412 29.13 -19.80 -11.16
CA HIS A 412 30.01 -20.12 -10.02
C HIS A 412 29.22 -19.89 -8.72
N ALA A 413 29.38 -20.80 -7.76
CA ALA A 413 28.70 -20.71 -6.48
C ALA A 413 29.25 -19.50 -5.69
N ILE A 414 28.40 -18.51 -5.47
CA ILE A 414 28.74 -17.30 -4.72
C ILE A 414 28.84 -17.68 -3.23
N SER A 415 29.96 -17.33 -2.59
CA SER A 415 30.12 -17.55 -1.15
C SER A 415 29.23 -16.62 -0.34
N THR A 416 28.91 -17.00 0.90
CA THR A 416 28.05 -16.20 1.79
C THR A 416 28.64 -14.81 2.09
N ASP A 417 29.96 -14.70 2.27
CA ASP A 417 30.63 -13.41 2.49
C ASP A 417 30.51 -12.49 1.27
N VAL A 418 30.77 -13.03 0.07
CA VAL A 418 30.62 -12.30 -1.20
C VAL A 418 29.18 -11.84 -1.37
N LEU A 419 28.19 -12.71 -1.10
CA LEU A 419 26.78 -12.33 -1.19
C LEU A 419 26.42 -11.19 -0.22
N MET A 420 26.87 -11.25 1.03
CA MET A 420 26.64 -10.18 2.02
C MET A 420 27.25 -8.86 1.55
N ARG A 421 28.51 -8.87 1.06
CA ARG A 421 29.17 -7.66 0.50
C ARG A 421 28.44 -7.09 -0.71
N ILE A 422 27.89 -7.94 -1.57
CA ILE A 422 27.11 -7.48 -2.73
C ILE A 422 25.80 -6.85 -2.27
N MET A 423 25.05 -7.50 -1.39
CA MET A 423 23.77 -6.98 -0.90
C MET A 423 23.94 -5.69 -0.09
N ASP A 424 25.02 -5.57 0.68
CA ASP A 424 25.37 -4.33 1.38
C ASP A 424 25.67 -3.16 0.43
N ARG A 425 26.11 -3.44 -0.80
CA ARG A 425 26.57 -2.41 -1.75
C ARG A 425 25.70 -2.26 -2.98
N THR A 426 24.53 -2.90 -2.97
CA THR A 426 23.51 -2.82 -4.01
C THR A 426 22.16 -2.48 -3.37
N ARG A 427 21.18 -2.14 -4.20
CA ARG A 427 19.85 -1.73 -3.74
C ARG A 427 18.76 -2.25 -4.66
N ASP A 428 17.53 -2.30 -4.15
CA ASP A 428 16.32 -2.60 -4.92
C ASP A 428 16.38 -3.94 -5.71
N VAL A 429 17.30 -4.85 -5.34
CA VAL A 429 17.62 -6.06 -6.12
C VAL A 429 16.39 -6.94 -6.33
N ALA A 430 15.55 -7.10 -5.29
CA ALA A 430 14.33 -7.88 -5.34
C ALA A 430 13.29 -7.35 -6.33
N GLY A 431 13.23 -6.03 -6.54
CA GLY A 431 12.35 -5.40 -7.53
C GLY A 431 12.90 -5.39 -8.95
N LEU A 432 14.23 -5.44 -9.08
CA LEU A 432 14.92 -5.39 -10.36
C LEU A 432 15.13 -6.76 -11.00
N LEU A 433 15.28 -7.84 -10.23
CA LEU A 433 15.42 -9.22 -10.70
C LEU A 433 14.11 -10.00 -10.56
N ASN A 434 13.88 -10.97 -11.46
CA ASN A 434 12.77 -11.92 -11.30
C ASN A 434 13.17 -13.11 -10.43
N ALA A 435 12.19 -13.86 -9.94
CA ALA A 435 12.43 -15.00 -9.06
C ALA A 435 13.34 -16.08 -9.68
N SER A 436 13.21 -16.35 -10.99
CA SER A 436 14.09 -17.31 -11.68
C SER A 436 15.54 -16.83 -11.72
N GLU A 437 15.79 -15.54 -11.98
CA GLU A 437 17.14 -14.96 -11.99
C GLU A 437 17.77 -14.98 -10.59
N ILE A 438 16.98 -14.68 -9.55
CA ILE A 438 17.43 -14.76 -8.16
C ILE A 438 17.81 -16.20 -7.80
N GLN A 439 16.98 -17.17 -8.18
CA GLN A 439 17.23 -18.59 -7.92
C GLN A 439 18.44 -19.10 -8.71
N GLU A 440 18.49 -18.88 -10.02
CA GLU A 440 19.58 -19.34 -10.88
C GLU A 440 20.94 -18.77 -10.45
N GLN A 441 20.98 -17.51 -10.01
CA GLN A 441 22.25 -16.87 -9.65
C GLN A 441 22.67 -17.10 -8.20
N PHE A 442 21.73 -17.04 -7.25
CA PHE A 442 22.04 -17.01 -5.82
C PHE A 442 21.70 -18.31 -5.09
N ASP A 443 20.82 -19.16 -5.63
CA ASP A 443 20.47 -20.47 -5.04
C ASP A 443 21.50 -21.55 -5.47
N SER A 444 22.76 -21.31 -5.12
CA SER A 444 23.91 -22.13 -5.56
C SER A 444 24.15 -23.40 -4.73
N GLY A 445 23.16 -23.86 -3.95
CA GLY A 445 23.30 -25.02 -3.08
C GLY A 445 24.18 -24.81 -1.84
N ASN A 446 24.48 -23.55 -1.50
CA ASN A 446 25.17 -23.20 -0.25
C ASN A 446 24.21 -23.42 0.94
N ASP A 447 24.61 -24.30 1.86
CA ASP A 447 23.76 -24.71 2.97
C ASP A 447 23.75 -23.75 4.18
N SER A 448 24.57 -22.70 4.16
CA SER A 448 24.64 -21.66 5.20
C SER A 448 23.27 -21.02 5.48
N LEU A 449 22.91 -20.89 6.76
CA LEU A 449 21.65 -20.25 7.17
C LEU A 449 21.61 -18.78 6.77
N MET A 450 22.74 -18.08 6.88
CA MET A 450 22.86 -16.68 6.45
C MET A 450 22.62 -16.52 4.94
N HIS A 451 23.19 -17.43 4.13
CA HIS A 451 22.97 -17.44 2.68
C HIS A 451 21.49 -17.65 2.34
N LYS A 452 20.88 -18.67 2.96
CA LYS A 452 19.45 -18.97 2.78
C LYS A 452 18.57 -17.82 3.23
N TYR A 453 18.95 -17.11 4.30
CA TYR A 453 18.22 -15.94 4.80
C TYR A 453 18.18 -14.84 3.75
N ILE A 454 19.34 -14.46 3.21
CA ILE A 454 19.44 -13.40 2.19
C ILE A 454 18.64 -13.75 0.94
N VAL A 455 18.80 -14.98 0.42
CA VAL A 455 18.05 -15.42 -0.78
C VAL A 455 16.55 -15.46 -0.51
N SER A 456 16.12 -15.94 0.67
CA SER A 456 14.71 -15.97 1.04
C SER A 456 14.12 -14.57 1.25
N ALA A 457 14.93 -13.61 1.72
CA ALA A 457 14.51 -12.21 1.84
C ALA A 457 14.23 -11.61 0.46
N LEU A 458 15.16 -11.77 -0.49
CA LEU A 458 15.00 -11.32 -1.87
C LEU A 458 13.77 -11.93 -2.55
N LEU A 459 13.57 -13.24 -2.41
CA LEU A 459 12.41 -13.94 -3.00
C LEU A 459 11.09 -13.53 -2.35
N SER A 460 11.06 -13.37 -1.02
CA SER A 460 9.89 -12.92 -0.28
C SER A 460 9.44 -11.53 -0.73
N GLU A 461 10.38 -10.62 -0.97
CA GLU A 461 10.08 -9.27 -1.46
C GLU A 461 9.68 -9.28 -2.95
N SER A 462 10.38 -10.05 -3.80
CA SER A 462 10.12 -10.13 -5.25
C SER A 462 8.76 -10.74 -5.58
N LEU A 463 8.37 -11.84 -4.89
CA LEU A 463 7.12 -12.56 -5.17
C LEU A 463 5.95 -12.13 -4.29
N ASN A 464 6.23 -11.60 -3.08
CA ASN A 464 5.24 -11.17 -2.10
C ASN A 464 4.14 -12.22 -1.79
N THR A 465 4.46 -13.52 -1.88
CA THR A 465 3.51 -14.61 -1.60
C THR A 465 3.61 -15.07 -0.15
N SER A 466 2.51 -15.61 0.40
CA SER A 466 2.49 -16.15 1.76
C SER A 466 3.51 -17.28 1.97
N GLY A 467 3.76 -18.08 0.93
CA GLY A 467 4.73 -19.18 0.96
C GLY A 467 6.18 -18.72 1.15
N GLU A 468 6.63 -17.73 0.37
CA GLU A 468 7.99 -17.18 0.51
C GLU A 468 8.17 -16.40 1.81
N LYS A 469 7.15 -15.65 2.26
CA LYS A 469 7.17 -14.98 3.58
C LYS A 469 7.33 -15.99 4.72
N HIS A 470 6.65 -17.14 4.62
CA HIS A 470 6.81 -18.23 5.59
C HIS A 470 8.23 -18.83 5.55
N LYS A 471 8.78 -19.06 4.34
CA LYS A 471 10.16 -19.55 4.17
C LYS A 471 11.18 -18.60 4.80
N LEU A 472 11.06 -17.29 4.54
CA LEU A 472 11.88 -16.24 5.16
C LEU A 472 11.80 -16.31 6.69
N ARG A 473 10.59 -16.31 7.27
CA ARG A 473 10.41 -16.40 8.73
C ARG A 473 11.08 -17.63 9.34
N ARG A 474 10.98 -18.79 8.69
CA ARG A 474 11.58 -20.03 9.18
C ARG A 474 13.11 -19.95 9.18
N VAL A 475 13.70 -19.55 8.06
CA VAL A 475 15.15 -19.43 7.92
C VAL A 475 15.72 -18.36 8.85
N PHE A 476 15.02 -17.23 9.00
CA PHE A 476 15.42 -16.17 9.93
C PHE A 476 15.45 -16.64 11.39
N GLN A 477 14.42 -17.36 11.84
CA GLN A 477 14.40 -17.93 13.19
C GLN A 477 15.52 -18.95 13.40
N ASP A 478 15.71 -19.86 12.45
CA ASP A 478 16.81 -20.82 12.49
C ASP A 478 18.18 -20.13 12.62
N LEU A 479 18.41 -19.08 11.82
CA LEU A 479 19.65 -18.29 11.84
C LEU A 479 19.88 -17.66 13.22
N VAL A 480 18.90 -16.88 13.72
CA VAL A 480 19.05 -16.15 14.98
C VAL A 480 19.21 -17.10 16.17
N ILE A 481 18.46 -18.21 16.20
CA ILE A 481 18.53 -19.19 17.29
C ILE A 481 19.88 -19.93 17.28
N LYS A 482 20.27 -20.48 16.12
CA LYS A 482 21.44 -21.39 16.03
C LYS A 482 22.77 -20.64 16.03
N GLU A 483 22.83 -19.46 15.44
CA GLU A 483 24.09 -18.73 15.24
C GLU A 483 24.23 -17.51 16.18
N TYR A 484 23.12 -16.94 16.67
CA TYR A 484 23.13 -15.71 17.48
C TYR A 484 22.44 -15.89 18.85
N GLY A 485 22.13 -17.13 19.24
CA GLY A 485 21.60 -17.46 20.57
C GLY A 485 20.21 -16.87 20.86
N GLY A 486 19.39 -16.67 19.83
CA GLY A 486 18.04 -16.13 19.96
C GLY A 486 17.98 -14.60 20.08
N ASP A 487 19.08 -13.90 19.86
CA ASP A 487 19.16 -12.45 20.02
C ASP A 487 19.28 -11.73 18.68
N ILE A 488 18.22 -11.00 18.29
CA ILE A 488 18.17 -10.23 17.04
C ILE A 488 19.20 -9.09 17.06
N ILE A 489 19.47 -8.50 18.24
CA ILE A 489 20.44 -7.40 18.35
C ILE A 489 21.84 -7.90 18.04
N LYS A 490 22.21 -9.12 18.44
CA LYS A 490 23.52 -9.70 18.09
C LYS A 490 23.69 -9.92 16.59
N LEU A 491 22.61 -10.30 15.89
CA LEU A 491 22.62 -10.35 14.42
C LEU A 491 22.80 -8.94 13.83
N ALA A 492 22.11 -7.94 14.38
CA ALA A 492 22.24 -6.55 13.94
C ALA A 492 23.65 -5.99 14.19
N GLU A 493 24.26 -6.29 15.33
CA GLU A 493 25.65 -5.95 15.67
C GLU A 493 26.63 -6.62 14.72
N PHE A 494 26.41 -7.88 14.36
CA PHE A 494 27.22 -8.56 13.35
C PHE A 494 27.17 -7.83 11.99
N PHE A 495 25.97 -7.43 11.54
CA PHE A 495 25.84 -6.64 10.33
C PHE A 495 26.46 -5.25 10.46
N GLN A 496 26.32 -4.56 11.60
CA GLN A 496 26.89 -3.23 11.80
C GLN A 496 28.41 -3.18 11.54
N HIS A 497 29.15 -4.22 11.97
CA HIS A 497 30.61 -4.23 11.87
C HIS A 497 31.15 -4.51 10.46
N GLY A 498 30.35 -5.08 9.56
CA GLY A 498 30.82 -5.50 8.23
C GLY A 498 29.92 -5.14 7.05
N PHE A 499 28.62 -4.94 7.29
CA PHE A 499 27.55 -4.83 6.30
C PHE A 499 26.42 -3.87 6.79
N PRO A 500 26.73 -2.58 7.04
CA PRO A 500 25.81 -1.64 7.67
C PRO A 500 24.48 -1.49 6.92
N ASN A 501 24.44 -1.60 5.60
CA ASN A 501 23.20 -1.45 4.82
C ASN A 501 22.25 -2.65 5.01
N LEU A 502 22.77 -3.81 5.43
CA LEU A 502 21.92 -4.95 5.81
C LEU A 502 21.18 -4.74 7.14
N VAL A 503 21.70 -3.87 8.02
CA VAL A 503 21.02 -3.50 9.26
C VAL A 503 19.70 -2.79 8.97
N GLY A 504 19.71 -1.85 8.03
CA GLY A 504 18.49 -1.12 7.63
C GLY A 504 17.39 -2.08 7.15
N HIS A 505 17.74 -3.06 6.30
CA HIS A 505 16.82 -4.10 5.87
C HIS A 505 16.32 -4.94 7.05
N LEU A 506 17.20 -5.38 7.96
CA LEU A 506 16.82 -6.14 9.16
C LEU A 506 15.80 -5.38 10.03
N VAL A 507 16.06 -4.10 10.30
CA VAL A 507 15.17 -3.24 11.08
C VAL A 507 13.83 -3.02 10.37
N PHE A 508 13.83 -2.93 9.04
CA PHE A 508 12.61 -2.77 8.25
C PHE A 508 11.75 -4.03 8.25
N ILE A 509 12.34 -5.22 8.09
CA ILE A 509 11.57 -6.47 8.10
C ILE A 509 11.06 -6.85 9.50
N CYS A 510 11.81 -6.52 10.56
CA CYS A 510 11.46 -6.87 11.95
C CYS A 510 10.39 -5.94 12.55
N THR A 511 9.25 -5.82 11.88
CA THR A 511 8.05 -5.12 12.40
C THR A 511 7.37 -5.94 13.50
N GLU A 512 6.45 -5.35 14.25
CA GLU A 512 5.62 -6.06 15.24
C GLU A 512 4.88 -7.25 14.59
N ASP A 513 4.34 -7.06 13.38
CA ASP A 513 3.67 -8.09 12.60
C ASP A 513 4.60 -9.24 12.18
N PHE A 514 5.85 -8.94 11.83
CA PHE A 514 6.82 -9.97 11.49
C PHE A 514 7.26 -10.72 12.75
N LEU A 515 7.62 -9.97 13.80
CA LEU A 515 8.11 -10.49 15.08
C LEU A 515 7.07 -11.36 15.81
N VAL A 516 5.79 -10.98 15.79
CA VAL A 516 4.71 -11.80 16.38
C VAL A 516 4.54 -13.14 15.67
N GLN A 517 4.98 -13.26 14.40
CA GLN A 517 4.98 -14.51 13.64
C GLN A 517 6.26 -15.34 13.82
N LEU A 518 7.22 -14.86 14.61
CA LEU A 518 8.47 -15.56 14.93
C LEU A 518 8.34 -16.37 16.22
N TYR A 519 7.37 -17.29 16.26
CA TYR A 519 6.99 -18.06 17.45
C TYR A 519 8.11 -18.94 18.05
N PHE A 520 9.19 -19.24 17.30
CA PHE A 520 10.38 -19.95 17.83
C PHE A 520 11.37 -19.02 18.51
N LEU A 521 11.28 -17.72 18.24
CA LEU A 521 12.21 -16.71 18.73
C LEU A 521 11.62 -15.87 19.86
N ILE A 522 10.31 -15.59 19.80
CA ILE A 522 9.60 -14.74 20.75
C ILE A 522 8.44 -15.53 21.35
N SER A 523 8.47 -15.71 22.68
CA SER A 523 7.58 -16.64 23.38
C SER A 523 6.32 -15.94 23.90
N GLU A 524 6.42 -14.65 24.20
CA GLU A 524 5.32 -13.84 24.73
C GLU A 524 5.01 -12.65 23.82
N ALA A 525 3.73 -12.29 23.67
CA ALA A 525 3.35 -11.07 22.97
C ALA A 525 3.88 -9.80 23.66
N SER A 526 4.09 -9.86 24.98
CA SER A 526 4.74 -8.77 25.72
C SER A 526 6.18 -8.56 25.27
N GLU A 527 6.88 -9.65 24.93
CA GLU A 527 8.25 -9.64 24.45
C GLU A 527 8.36 -9.10 23.02
N VAL A 528 7.35 -9.30 22.15
CA VAL A 528 7.34 -8.72 20.77
C VAL A 528 7.55 -7.20 20.79
N PHE A 529 6.78 -6.50 21.62
CA PHE A 529 6.87 -5.04 21.75
C PHE A 529 8.21 -4.61 22.33
N GLU A 530 8.72 -5.35 23.33
CA GLU A 530 10.01 -5.03 23.93
C GLU A 530 11.16 -5.27 22.94
N ARG A 531 11.18 -6.42 22.23
CA ARG A 531 12.19 -6.72 21.21
C ARG A 531 12.17 -5.73 20.06
N ARG A 532 10.98 -5.27 19.63
CA ARG A 532 10.88 -4.21 18.64
C ARG A 532 11.44 -2.89 19.16
N ALA A 533 11.08 -2.52 20.39
CA ALA A 533 11.57 -1.29 21.01
C ALA A 533 13.09 -1.32 21.20
N GLU A 534 13.65 -2.44 21.66
CA GLU A 534 15.09 -2.68 21.79
C GLU A 534 15.80 -2.51 20.44
N LEU A 535 15.30 -3.13 19.36
CA LEU A 535 15.90 -3.03 18.03
C LEU A 535 15.85 -1.60 17.48
N LEU A 536 14.73 -0.88 17.68
CA LEU A 536 14.58 0.50 17.23
C LEU A 536 15.44 1.49 18.03
N GLU A 537 15.54 1.29 19.34
CA GLU A 537 16.39 2.09 20.21
C GLU A 537 17.86 1.87 19.87
N TRP A 538 18.28 0.60 19.77
CA TRP A 538 19.64 0.24 19.37
C TRP A 538 19.99 0.82 17.99
N TYR A 539 19.10 0.71 16.99
CA TYR A 539 19.33 1.29 15.67
C TYR A 539 19.42 2.82 15.73
N GLY A 540 18.50 3.47 16.45
CA GLY A 540 18.47 4.92 16.62
C GLY A 540 19.73 5.48 17.28
N GLU A 541 20.30 4.76 18.26
CA GLU A 541 21.54 5.13 18.94
C GLU A 541 22.78 4.91 18.07
N ASN A 542 22.83 3.81 17.31
CA ASN A 542 24.01 3.44 16.51
C ASN A 542 24.09 4.14 15.14
N PHE A 543 22.95 4.53 14.56
CA PHE A 543 22.86 5.20 13.25
C PHE A 543 22.42 6.67 13.36
N ASN A 544 22.32 7.22 14.58
CA ASN A 544 21.94 8.61 14.87
C ASN A 544 20.55 9.01 14.30
N GLU A 545 19.57 8.12 14.48
CA GLU A 545 18.19 8.26 14.00
C GLU A 545 17.22 8.49 15.18
N PRO A 546 17.03 9.74 15.64
CA PRO A 546 16.24 10.04 16.85
C PRO A 546 14.76 9.69 16.73
N THR A 547 14.24 9.60 15.50
CA THR A 547 12.86 9.19 15.21
C THR A 547 12.59 7.74 15.66
N MET A 548 13.59 6.86 15.53
CA MET A 548 13.49 5.45 15.91
C MET A 548 13.50 5.28 17.44
N VAL A 549 14.30 6.10 18.14
CA VAL A 549 14.31 6.16 19.61
C VAL A 549 12.96 6.62 20.16
N GLU A 550 12.37 7.67 19.59
CA GLU A 550 11.02 8.13 20.00
C GLU A 550 9.94 7.08 19.73
N ARG A 551 10.04 6.34 18.62
CA ARG A 551 9.14 5.23 18.33
C ARG A 551 9.27 4.11 19.37
N ALA A 552 10.48 3.73 19.76
CA ALA A 552 10.72 2.75 20.82
C ALA A 552 10.10 3.18 22.17
N ARG A 553 10.23 4.47 22.53
CA ARG A 553 9.62 5.05 23.74
C ARG A 553 8.10 4.95 23.72
N THR A 554 7.49 5.23 22.58
CA THR A 554 6.03 5.14 22.41
C THR A 554 5.54 3.71 22.59
N ILE A 555 6.22 2.74 21.96
CA ILE A 555 5.88 1.30 22.10
C ILE A 555 5.93 0.85 23.58
N ARG A 556 6.98 1.21 24.31
CA ARG A 556 7.10 0.85 25.74
C ARG A 556 6.10 1.60 26.63
N LEU A 557 5.77 2.85 26.31
CA LEU A 557 4.74 3.61 27.03
C LEU A 557 3.38 2.94 26.87
N ASP A 558 3.03 2.53 25.65
CA ASP A 558 1.80 1.81 25.36
C ASP A 558 1.75 0.47 26.10
N GLN A 559 2.87 -0.28 26.12
CA GLN A 559 2.99 -1.54 26.86
C GLN A 559 2.87 -1.35 28.40
N ARG A 560 3.44 -0.27 28.96
CA ARG A 560 3.28 0.05 30.40
C ARG A 560 1.85 0.44 30.73
N LEU A 561 1.19 1.20 29.86
CA LEU A 561 -0.23 1.53 29.99
C LEU A 561 -1.11 0.28 29.91
N GLN A 562 -0.74 -0.73 29.12
CA GLN A 562 -1.39 -2.06 29.11
C GLN A 562 -1.23 -2.79 30.45
N LYS A 563 -0.02 -2.86 31.02
CA LYS A 563 0.27 -3.56 32.29
C LYS A 563 -0.39 -2.91 33.52
N VAL A 564 -0.45 -1.59 33.57
CA VAL A 564 -1.07 -0.83 34.68
C VAL A 564 -2.60 -1.00 34.72
N ARG A 565 -3.22 -1.44 33.63
CA ARG A 565 -4.67 -1.61 33.49
C ARG A 565 -5.12 -3.07 33.58
N GLY A 566 -4.25 -3.95 34.07
CA GLY A 566 -4.39 -5.41 33.97
C GLY A 566 -5.65 -6.02 34.60
N GLN A 567 -5.95 -7.21 34.06
CA GLN A 567 -7.00 -8.19 34.39
C GLN A 567 -8.36 -7.99 33.71
N ILE A 568 -8.57 -8.86 32.71
CA ILE A 568 -9.81 -9.36 32.11
C ILE A 568 -10.94 -8.33 32.05
N ASP A 569 -11.20 -7.86 30.84
CA ASP A 569 -12.54 -7.38 30.52
C ASP A 569 -12.88 -7.87 29.12
N ASP A 570 -13.33 -9.12 29.07
CA ASP A 570 -14.01 -9.79 27.95
C ASP A 570 -15.29 -9.02 27.51
N THR A 571 -15.59 -7.92 28.19
CA THR A 571 -16.80 -7.12 28.11
C THR A 571 -16.68 -5.92 27.17
N ARG A 572 -15.52 -5.58 26.59
CA ARG A 572 -15.34 -4.33 25.82
C ARG A 572 -15.30 -4.58 24.31
N LEU A 573 -15.76 -3.59 23.54
CA LEU A 573 -15.67 -3.55 22.06
C LEU A 573 -14.27 -3.94 21.56
N TYR A 574 -14.10 -4.36 20.31
CA TYR A 574 -12.74 -4.61 19.78
C TYR A 574 -12.71 -4.47 18.27
N VAL A 575 -11.62 -3.89 17.77
CA VAL A 575 -11.28 -3.85 16.34
C VAL A 575 -9.81 -4.24 16.22
N ASP A 576 -9.53 -5.25 15.39
CA ASP A 576 -8.17 -5.73 15.13
C ASP A 576 -7.36 -4.63 14.40
N PRO A 577 -6.35 -4.03 15.05
CA PRO A 577 -5.58 -2.95 14.45
C PRO A 577 -4.71 -3.42 13.29
N VAL A 578 -4.26 -4.67 13.29
CA VAL A 578 -3.38 -5.23 12.25
C VAL A 578 -4.18 -5.46 10.97
N ARG A 579 -5.32 -6.14 11.07
CA ARG A 579 -6.18 -6.39 9.91
C ARG A 579 -6.77 -5.11 9.34
N PHE A 580 -7.11 -4.15 10.20
CA PHE A 580 -7.54 -2.83 9.75
C PHE A 580 -6.40 -2.07 9.05
N GLY A 581 -5.19 -2.09 9.61
CA GLY A 581 -4.01 -1.45 9.02
C GLY A 581 -3.67 -2.02 7.66
N GLN A 582 -3.59 -3.35 7.53
CA GLN A 582 -3.36 -4.03 6.25
C GLN A 582 -4.41 -3.66 5.21
N TRP A 583 -5.70 -3.72 5.56
CA TRP A 583 -6.76 -3.30 4.65
C TRP A 583 -6.62 -1.82 4.26
N PHE A 584 -6.29 -0.95 5.21
CA PHE A 584 -6.16 0.48 4.94
C PHE A 584 -4.99 0.76 4.00
N ASP A 585 -3.87 0.09 4.21
CA ASP A 585 -2.69 0.22 3.37
C ASP A 585 -3.00 -0.29 1.94
N ASP A 586 -3.63 -1.46 1.82
CA ASP A 586 -4.00 -2.06 0.54
C ASP A 586 -4.99 -1.22 -0.28
N ASN A 587 -5.86 -0.44 0.37
CA ASN A 587 -6.97 0.27 -0.30
C ASN A 587 -6.81 1.78 -0.39
N HIS A 588 -6.03 2.40 0.50
CA HIS A 588 -6.02 3.85 0.67
C HIS A 588 -4.63 4.48 0.77
N LEU A 589 -3.55 3.70 0.90
CA LEU A 589 -2.19 4.24 1.03
C LEU A 589 -1.84 5.13 -0.15
N ASP A 590 -2.05 4.67 -1.39
CA ASP A 590 -1.73 5.44 -2.60
C ASP A 590 -2.48 6.78 -2.69
N GLU A 591 -3.76 6.76 -2.34
CA GLU A 591 -4.66 7.92 -2.40
C GLU A 591 -4.29 8.96 -1.33
N ILE A 592 -4.18 8.54 -0.06
CA ILE A 592 -3.71 9.42 1.02
C ILE A 592 -2.33 9.95 0.72
N SER A 593 -1.47 9.11 0.17
CA SER A 593 -0.12 9.52 -0.15
C SER A 593 -0.10 10.55 -1.27
N SER A 594 -0.92 10.39 -2.31
CA SER A 594 -1.10 11.41 -3.35
C SER A 594 -1.66 12.73 -2.81
N LEU A 595 -2.59 12.68 -1.85
CA LEU A 595 -3.24 13.87 -1.30
C LEU A 595 -2.29 14.71 -0.46
N LEU A 596 -1.60 14.06 0.47
CA LEU A 596 -0.72 14.72 1.42
C LEU A 596 0.59 15.22 0.78
N ARG A 597 1.03 14.63 -0.35
CA ARG A 597 2.28 15.00 -1.06
C ARG A 597 2.29 16.38 -1.73
N GLY A 598 1.16 16.88 -2.24
CA GLY A 598 1.18 17.97 -3.23
C GLY A 598 0.62 19.33 -2.78
N ASN A 599 0.61 19.62 -1.47
CA ASN A 599 0.36 20.91 -0.78
C ASN A 599 -0.47 20.69 0.50
N VAL A 600 -0.21 21.52 1.51
CA VAL A 600 -1.04 21.70 2.72
C VAL A 600 -2.48 21.97 2.25
N ILE A 601 -3.39 21.02 2.51
CA ILE A 601 -4.83 21.26 2.42
C ILE A 601 -5.15 22.46 3.31
N ASP A 602 -5.73 23.51 2.73
CA ASP A 602 -6.04 24.73 3.47
C ASP A 602 -7.04 24.41 4.59
N VAL A 603 -6.72 24.84 5.81
CA VAL A 603 -7.58 24.66 6.98
C VAL A 603 -8.97 25.24 6.73
N ALA A 604 -9.08 26.35 6.00
CA ALA A 604 -10.37 26.94 5.65
C ALA A 604 -11.24 26.02 4.78
N GLN A 605 -10.61 25.19 3.93
CA GLN A 605 -11.32 24.17 3.14
C GLN A 605 -11.82 23.01 4.00
N ILE A 606 -11.03 22.62 5.01
CA ILE A 606 -11.45 21.61 6.00
C ILE A 606 -12.63 22.14 6.82
N GLU A 607 -12.58 23.39 7.28
CA GLU A 607 -13.70 24.01 8.00
C GLU A 607 -14.99 24.08 7.16
N GLY A 608 -14.84 24.31 5.86
CA GLY A 608 -15.92 24.42 4.90
C GLY A 608 -16.59 23.09 4.52
N LEU A 609 -16.02 21.94 4.92
CA LEU A 609 -16.57 20.62 4.61
C LEU A 609 -17.96 20.45 5.26
N LYS A 610 -18.97 20.19 4.43
CA LYS A 610 -20.37 19.93 4.85
C LYS A 610 -20.95 18.69 4.18
N ASP A 611 -20.58 18.44 2.93
CA ASP A 611 -20.96 17.28 2.13
C ASP A 611 -19.78 16.81 1.26
N PHE A 612 -19.94 15.67 0.58
CA PHE A 612 -18.95 15.16 -0.37
C PHE A 612 -19.10 15.76 -1.79
N GLY A 613 -20.13 16.57 -2.04
CA GLY A 613 -20.41 17.24 -3.31
C GLY A 613 -20.61 16.33 -4.54
N ASP A 614 -20.76 16.97 -5.70
CA ASP A 614 -20.83 16.34 -7.03
C ASP A 614 -19.43 15.94 -7.55
N PHE A 615 -19.37 15.29 -8.72
CA PHE A 615 -18.14 14.73 -9.32
C PHE A 615 -16.97 15.72 -9.47
N THR A 616 -17.25 17.02 -9.64
CA THR A 616 -16.22 18.07 -9.73
C THR A 616 -15.65 18.44 -8.35
N THR A 617 -16.47 18.45 -7.30
CA THR A 617 -16.09 18.71 -5.91
C THR A 617 -15.34 17.53 -5.29
N GLN A 618 -15.68 16.30 -5.69
CA GLN A 618 -14.95 15.08 -5.29
C GLN A 618 -13.48 15.03 -5.74
N ARG A 619 -13.04 15.94 -6.64
CA ARG A 619 -11.63 16.05 -7.03
C ARG A 619 -10.81 16.96 -6.11
N GLN A 620 -11.45 17.72 -5.22
CA GLN A 620 -10.75 18.63 -4.31
C GLN A 620 -10.01 17.85 -3.21
N PRO A 621 -8.77 18.22 -2.84
CA PRO A 621 -7.94 17.44 -1.93
C PRO A 621 -8.57 17.18 -0.55
N HIS A 622 -9.22 18.17 0.06
CA HIS A 622 -9.89 18.01 1.35
C HIS A 622 -11.09 17.04 1.26
N VAL A 623 -11.87 17.10 0.18
CA VAL A 623 -13.00 16.20 -0.04
C VAL A 623 -12.52 14.76 -0.24
N ARG A 624 -11.47 14.55 -1.03
CA ARG A 624 -10.85 13.22 -1.22
C ARG A 624 -10.31 12.64 0.08
N LEU A 625 -9.66 13.46 0.92
CA LEU A 625 -9.20 13.02 2.23
C LEU A 625 -10.39 12.64 3.13
N ALA A 626 -11.47 13.42 3.12
CA ALA A 626 -12.69 13.08 3.83
C ALA A 626 -13.33 11.78 3.33
N VAL A 627 -13.30 11.50 2.02
CA VAL A 627 -13.78 10.24 1.44
C VAL A 627 -12.94 9.05 1.91
N VAL A 628 -11.62 9.19 2.00
CA VAL A 628 -10.76 8.13 2.56
C VAL A 628 -11.09 7.86 4.03
N LEU A 629 -11.23 8.92 4.84
CA LEU A 629 -11.67 8.78 6.24
C LEU A 629 -13.05 8.14 6.37
N GLN A 630 -13.97 8.47 5.47
CA GLN A 630 -15.32 7.91 5.43
C GLN A 630 -15.28 6.41 5.11
N SER A 631 -14.47 6.00 4.13
CA SER A 631 -14.27 4.59 3.79
C SER A 631 -13.65 3.83 4.96
N ALA A 632 -12.59 4.39 5.57
CA ALA A 632 -11.93 3.80 6.71
C ALA A 632 -12.87 3.62 7.91
N PHE A 633 -13.67 4.63 8.24
CA PHE A 633 -14.62 4.53 9.35
C PHE A 633 -15.78 3.56 9.06
N GLN A 634 -16.22 3.45 7.81
CA GLN A 634 -17.20 2.45 7.40
C GLN A 634 -16.67 1.03 7.57
N GLU A 635 -15.43 0.77 7.16
CA GLU A 635 -14.81 -0.53 7.31
C GLU A 635 -14.59 -0.88 8.78
N PHE A 636 -14.04 0.07 9.54
CA PHE A 636 -13.83 -0.03 10.98
C PHE A 636 -15.11 -0.43 11.72
N CYS A 637 -16.23 0.19 11.36
CA CYS A 637 -17.53 -0.17 11.91
C CYS A 637 -18.01 -1.52 11.36
N SER A 638 -18.14 -1.65 10.04
CA SER A 638 -19.06 -2.60 9.40
C SER A 638 -18.43 -3.96 9.08
N ASN A 639 -17.09 -4.08 9.09
CA ASN A 639 -16.42 -5.32 8.75
C ASN A 639 -16.81 -6.45 9.73
N LYS A 640 -17.27 -7.56 9.17
CA LYS A 640 -17.81 -8.71 9.92
C LYS A 640 -16.75 -9.62 10.54
N ARG A 641 -15.48 -9.49 10.16
CA ARG A 641 -14.37 -10.33 10.62
C ARG A 641 -13.57 -9.67 11.74
N TYR A 642 -13.35 -8.36 11.63
CA TYR A 642 -12.46 -7.62 12.53
C TYR A 642 -12.96 -6.24 12.94
N GLY A 643 -14.06 -5.73 12.37
CA GLY A 643 -14.66 -4.45 12.76
C GLY A 643 -15.62 -4.56 13.95
N ILE A 644 -16.21 -3.43 14.34
CA ILE A 644 -17.19 -3.36 15.45
C ILE A 644 -18.37 -4.32 15.23
N ASN A 645 -18.78 -4.51 13.98
CA ASN A 645 -19.85 -5.45 13.60
C ASN A 645 -19.53 -6.88 14.05
N SER A 646 -18.28 -7.32 13.92
CA SER A 646 -17.84 -8.63 14.42
C SER A 646 -18.10 -8.77 15.92
N TYR A 647 -17.74 -7.75 16.71
CA TYR A 647 -17.96 -7.74 18.16
C TYR A 647 -19.45 -7.77 18.54
N LEU A 648 -20.27 -6.92 17.90
CA LEU A 648 -21.72 -6.91 18.13
C LEU A 648 -22.37 -8.24 17.74
N GLY A 649 -21.83 -8.93 16.74
CA GLY A 649 -22.21 -10.31 16.43
C GLY A 649 -22.08 -11.21 17.66
N ARG A 650 -20.87 -11.23 18.23
CA ARG A 650 -20.49 -12.05 19.38
C ARG A 650 -21.32 -11.76 20.64
N ARG A 651 -21.47 -10.50 21.03
CA ARG A 651 -22.04 -10.13 22.34
C ARG A 651 -23.52 -9.78 22.35
N ILE A 652 -24.09 -9.40 21.21
CA ILE A 652 -25.49 -8.94 21.15
C ILE A 652 -26.38 -9.95 20.42
N ARG A 653 -25.91 -10.53 19.31
CA ARG A 653 -26.76 -11.33 18.39
C ARG A 653 -26.86 -12.82 18.73
N HIS A 654 -25.83 -13.45 19.30
CA HIS A 654 -25.85 -14.90 19.60
C HIS A 654 -26.64 -15.27 20.87
N GLY A 655 -27.65 -14.48 21.25
CA GLY A 655 -28.44 -14.71 22.45
C GLY A 655 -27.74 -14.29 23.75
N THR A 656 -26.48 -13.86 23.70
CA THR A 656 -25.70 -13.45 24.89
C THR A 656 -26.31 -12.28 25.64
N LEU A 657 -26.82 -11.23 24.96
CA LEU A 657 -27.49 -10.11 25.64
C LEU A 657 -28.80 -10.57 26.32
N SER A 658 -29.67 -11.26 25.59
CA SER A 658 -30.94 -11.77 26.14
C SER A 658 -30.70 -12.78 27.26
N GLY A 659 -29.74 -13.69 27.11
CA GLY A 659 -29.36 -14.64 28.15
C GLY A 659 -28.82 -13.93 29.39
N PHE A 660 -27.88 -13.00 29.21
CA PHE A 660 -27.30 -12.25 30.33
C PHE A 660 -28.36 -11.45 31.10
N MET A 661 -29.24 -10.73 30.39
CA MET A 661 -30.22 -9.87 31.02
C MET A 661 -31.43 -10.63 31.58
N CYS A 662 -32.01 -11.56 30.84
CA CYS A 662 -33.22 -12.27 31.25
C CYS A 662 -32.95 -13.33 32.33
N ASN A 663 -31.84 -14.09 32.24
CA ASN A 663 -31.58 -15.16 33.20
C ASN A 663 -31.30 -14.61 34.61
N ALA A 664 -30.65 -13.45 34.71
CA ALA A 664 -30.45 -12.76 35.98
C ALA A 664 -31.78 -12.46 36.71
N VAL A 665 -32.82 -12.07 35.97
CA VAL A 665 -34.17 -11.84 36.51
C VAL A 665 -34.85 -13.16 36.87
N GLU A 666 -34.78 -14.16 35.98
CA GLU A 666 -35.41 -15.47 36.21
C GLU A 666 -34.83 -16.21 37.41
N GLU A 667 -33.51 -16.16 37.61
CA GLU A 667 -32.85 -16.75 38.78
C GLU A 667 -33.31 -16.09 40.06
N THR A 668 -33.42 -14.76 40.08
CA THR A 668 -33.91 -13.99 41.22
C THR A 668 -35.34 -14.39 41.60
N ILE A 669 -36.20 -14.63 40.59
CA ILE A 669 -37.59 -15.08 40.80
C ILE A 669 -37.64 -16.53 41.33
N LYS A 670 -36.71 -17.38 40.91
CA LYS A 670 -36.65 -18.81 41.31
C LYS A 670 -36.14 -19.04 42.73
N GLU A 671 -35.62 -18.01 43.40
CA GLU A 671 -35.12 -18.14 44.78
C GLU A 671 -36.19 -18.68 45.74
N GLU A 672 -35.82 -19.63 46.60
CA GLU A 672 -36.77 -20.36 47.45
C GLU A 672 -37.53 -19.43 48.43
N ARG A 673 -36.90 -18.32 48.85
CA ARG A 673 -37.53 -17.31 49.71
C ARG A 673 -38.76 -16.65 49.07
N PHE A 674 -38.91 -16.71 47.74
CA PHE A 674 -40.05 -16.14 47.00
C PHE A 674 -41.04 -17.19 46.50
N ARG A 675 -40.90 -18.46 46.91
CA ARG A 675 -41.80 -19.55 46.49
C ARG A 675 -43.29 -19.26 46.70
N ARG A 676 -43.66 -18.65 47.82
CA ARG A 676 -45.07 -18.30 48.12
C ARG A 676 -45.68 -17.29 47.14
N ILE A 677 -44.86 -16.46 46.50
CA ILE A 677 -45.31 -15.55 45.43
C ILE A 677 -45.57 -16.34 44.14
N ARG A 678 -44.68 -17.30 43.80
CA ARG A 678 -44.83 -18.16 42.62
C ARG A 678 -46.05 -19.09 42.69
N GLU A 679 -46.44 -19.50 43.90
CA GLU A 679 -47.63 -20.33 44.14
C GLU A 679 -48.95 -19.52 44.09
N ASN A 680 -48.88 -18.18 44.04
CA ASN A 680 -50.06 -17.32 43.95
C ASN A 680 -50.35 -16.91 42.49
N PRO A 681 -51.51 -17.28 41.91
CA PRO A 681 -51.82 -17.00 40.50
C PRO A 681 -51.82 -15.51 40.14
N HIS A 682 -52.41 -14.65 40.97
CA HIS A 682 -52.55 -13.22 40.66
C HIS A 682 -51.21 -12.46 40.72
N ALA A 683 -50.39 -12.76 41.74
CA ALA A 683 -49.05 -12.17 41.85
C ALA A 683 -48.13 -12.68 40.73
N MET A 684 -48.24 -13.96 40.37
CA MET A 684 -47.44 -14.54 39.29
C MET A 684 -47.85 -14.00 37.91
N ASP A 685 -49.15 -13.81 37.64
CA ASP A 685 -49.62 -13.20 36.38
C ASP A 685 -49.09 -11.77 36.21
N ALA A 686 -49.12 -10.96 37.27
CA ALA A 686 -48.57 -9.60 37.24
C ALA A 686 -47.05 -9.57 37.04
N LEU A 687 -46.33 -10.49 37.69
CA LEU A 687 -44.88 -10.64 37.53
C LEU A 687 -44.53 -11.10 36.11
N GLN A 688 -45.23 -12.10 35.60
CA GLN A 688 -45.02 -12.68 34.28
C GLN A 688 -45.26 -11.65 33.17
N SER A 689 -46.30 -10.82 33.31
CA SER A 689 -46.56 -9.72 32.37
C SER A 689 -45.41 -8.71 32.30
N TRP A 690 -44.78 -8.40 33.44
CA TRP A 690 -43.59 -7.54 33.45
C TRP A 690 -42.36 -8.26 32.85
N VAL A 691 -42.14 -9.54 33.16
CA VAL A 691 -41.03 -10.34 32.59
C VAL A 691 -41.13 -10.45 31.07
N GLU A 692 -42.34 -10.67 30.54
CA GLU A 692 -42.59 -10.71 29.09
C GLU A 692 -42.29 -9.37 28.42
N SER A 693 -42.74 -8.27 29.02
CA SER A 693 -42.42 -6.91 28.57
C SER A 693 -40.91 -6.65 28.60
N TYR A 694 -40.24 -7.01 29.70
CA TYR A 694 -38.79 -6.88 29.86
C TYR A 694 -38.04 -7.66 28.77
N ARG A 695 -38.38 -8.93 28.54
CA ARG A 695 -37.78 -9.78 27.51
C ARG A 695 -37.98 -9.19 26.12
N PHE A 696 -39.20 -8.73 25.80
CA PHE A 696 -39.52 -8.11 24.52
C PHE A 696 -38.66 -6.86 24.25
N GLN A 697 -38.42 -6.03 25.27
CA GLN A 697 -37.55 -4.85 25.13
C GLN A 697 -36.09 -5.24 24.92
N VAL A 698 -35.58 -6.26 25.63
CA VAL A 698 -34.22 -6.78 25.45
C VAL A 698 -34.03 -7.36 24.04
N GLU A 699 -35.00 -8.11 23.52
CA GLU A 699 -34.97 -8.64 22.15
C GLU A 699 -35.02 -7.51 21.11
N THR A 700 -35.80 -6.46 21.35
CA THR A 700 -35.84 -5.26 20.49
C THR A 700 -34.47 -4.57 20.46
N TRP A 701 -33.79 -4.47 21.61
CA TRP A 701 -32.43 -3.96 21.68
C TRP A 701 -31.45 -4.81 20.87
N ALA A 702 -31.51 -6.13 21.03
CA ALA A 702 -30.61 -7.07 20.36
C ALA A 702 -30.80 -7.08 18.84
N ASN A 703 -32.03 -6.95 18.36
CA ASN A 703 -32.36 -7.11 16.95
C ASN A 703 -32.39 -5.79 16.17
N ASP A 704 -32.72 -4.66 16.80
CA ASP A 704 -33.00 -3.41 16.07
C ASP A 704 -32.14 -2.22 16.47
N ILE A 705 -31.74 -2.11 17.74
CA ILE A 705 -31.14 -0.88 18.28
C ILE A 705 -29.62 -0.98 18.37
N LEU A 706 -29.08 -2.05 18.97
CA LEU A 706 -27.64 -2.19 19.22
C LEU A 706 -26.90 -2.73 17.98
N HIS A 707 -27.13 -2.05 16.85
CA HIS A 707 -26.58 -2.37 15.52
C HIS A 707 -25.88 -1.17 14.90
N ILE A 708 -25.10 -1.45 13.87
CA ILE A 708 -24.64 -0.44 12.92
C ILE A 708 -25.81 -0.11 12.02
N GLN A 709 -26.10 1.18 11.88
CA GLN A 709 -27.18 1.66 11.04
C GLN A 709 -26.89 1.34 9.57
N ASP A 710 -27.74 0.51 8.99
CA ASP A 710 -27.72 0.14 7.58
C ASP A 710 -29.16 0.03 7.03
N LYS A 711 -29.31 -0.50 5.81
CA LYS A 711 -30.62 -0.67 5.18
C LYS A 711 -31.51 -1.69 5.89
N GLN A 712 -30.91 -2.67 6.56
CA GLN A 712 -31.63 -3.73 7.28
C GLN A 712 -31.96 -3.28 8.71
N HIS A 713 -31.06 -2.53 9.36
CA HIS A 713 -31.15 -2.05 10.74
C HIS A 713 -31.23 -0.53 10.76
N ALA A 714 -32.31 0.04 10.23
CA ALA A 714 -32.49 1.49 10.14
C ALA A 714 -32.46 2.21 11.50
N ARG A 715 -32.74 1.48 12.60
CA ARG A 715 -32.71 1.96 13.99
C ARG A 715 -31.38 1.74 14.71
N GLY A 716 -30.34 1.28 14.01
CA GLY A 716 -29.02 1.07 14.58
C GLY A 716 -28.46 2.30 15.28
N ALA A 717 -27.94 2.10 16.49
CA ALA A 717 -27.42 3.17 17.34
C ALA A 717 -26.02 3.66 16.94
N ILE A 718 -25.26 2.86 16.19
CA ILE A 718 -23.93 3.23 15.68
C ILE A 718 -24.07 3.69 14.23
N ARG A 719 -23.63 4.90 13.90
CA ARG A 719 -23.73 5.43 12.53
C ARG A 719 -22.36 5.48 11.88
N SER A 720 -22.20 4.94 10.69
CA SER A 720 -20.90 4.89 10.02
C SER A 720 -20.62 6.11 9.13
N ASN A 721 -21.39 7.19 9.23
CA ASN A 721 -21.20 8.42 8.45
C ASN A 721 -20.40 9.47 9.23
N ILE A 722 -19.27 9.93 8.69
CA ILE A 722 -18.41 10.93 9.34
C ILE A 722 -18.99 12.34 9.26
N LEU A 723 -19.93 12.58 8.35
CA LEU A 723 -20.56 13.90 8.13
C LEU A 723 -21.78 14.14 9.02
N ASP A 724 -22.14 13.18 9.89
CA ASP A 724 -23.20 13.40 10.87
C ASP A 724 -22.83 14.58 11.79
N LEU A 725 -23.84 15.33 12.24
CA LEU A 725 -23.66 16.60 12.97
C LEU A 725 -22.75 16.48 14.21
N ASP A 726 -22.74 15.33 14.86
CA ASP A 726 -21.94 15.02 16.05
C ASP A 726 -20.53 14.49 15.73
N LYS A 727 -20.25 14.14 14.48
CA LYS A 727 -18.99 13.54 14.02
C LYS A 727 -18.15 14.47 13.15
N ILE A 728 -18.78 15.40 12.46
CA ILE A 728 -18.12 16.24 11.45
C ILE A 728 -16.93 17.02 12.02
N GLU A 729 -17.00 17.51 13.25
CA GLU A 729 -15.88 18.22 13.88
C GLU A 729 -14.73 17.29 14.27
N VAL A 730 -15.04 16.04 14.66
CA VAL A 730 -14.03 15.00 14.90
C VAL A 730 -13.36 14.59 13.59
N ALA A 731 -14.13 14.47 12.50
CA ALA A 731 -13.63 14.17 11.18
C ALA A 731 -12.71 15.29 10.65
N LYS A 732 -13.11 16.55 10.78
CA LYS A 732 -12.27 17.71 10.46
C LYS A 732 -10.97 17.72 11.29
N SER A 733 -11.05 17.41 12.58
CA SER A 733 -9.85 17.26 13.42
C SER A 733 -8.94 16.14 12.92
N ALA A 734 -9.49 14.98 12.52
CA ALA A 734 -8.73 13.87 11.94
C ALA A 734 -7.96 14.32 10.70
N MET A 735 -8.63 15.05 9.79
CA MET A 735 -8.01 15.58 8.58
C MET A 735 -6.82 16.50 8.89
N ARG A 736 -6.99 17.43 9.84
CA ARG A 736 -5.92 18.35 10.27
C ARG A 736 -4.73 17.58 10.86
N VAL A 737 -4.98 16.59 11.71
CA VAL A 737 -3.89 15.84 12.37
C VAL A 737 -3.18 14.89 11.41
N VAL A 738 -3.91 14.17 10.54
CA VAL A 738 -3.29 13.35 9.48
C VAL A 738 -2.37 14.21 8.62
N GLN A 739 -2.82 15.40 8.26
CA GLN A 739 -2.03 16.34 7.50
C GLN A 739 -0.84 16.89 8.29
N GLU A 740 -1.02 17.34 9.53
CA GLU A 740 0.06 17.88 10.37
C GLU A 740 1.14 16.84 10.63
N GLN A 741 0.75 15.62 11.01
CA GLN A 741 1.65 14.51 11.29
C GLN A 741 2.46 14.13 10.06
N TYR A 742 1.81 14.10 8.88
CA TYR A 742 2.52 13.90 7.63
C TYR A 742 3.53 15.01 7.34
N HIS A 743 3.15 16.29 7.47
CA HIS A 743 4.06 17.41 7.17
C HIS A 743 5.22 17.52 8.19
N LYS A 744 5.02 17.07 9.44
CA LYS A 744 6.07 17.04 10.47
C LYS A 744 7.04 15.87 10.32
N HIS A 745 6.56 14.69 9.93
CA HIS A 745 7.33 13.45 10.02
C HIS A 745 7.65 12.82 8.66
N GLY A 746 6.98 13.20 7.57
CA GLY A 746 7.25 12.71 6.21
C GLY A 746 6.91 11.23 5.97
N VAL A 747 6.29 10.55 6.93
CA VAL A 747 6.06 9.09 6.91
C VAL A 747 4.57 8.77 6.84
N PHE A 748 4.18 7.92 5.87
CA PHE A 748 2.79 7.50 5.66
C PHE A 748 2.27 6.46 6.64
N SER A 749 3.14 5.63 7.22
CA SER A 749 2.73 4.59 8.18
C SER A 749 2.09 5.19 9.46
N VAL A 750 2.38 6.46 9.77
CA VAL A 750 1.70 7.21 10.85
C VAL A 750 0.24 7.53 10.50
N ALA A 751 -0.10 7.68 9.22
CA ALA A 751 -1.45 8.04 8.80
C ALA A 751 -2.45 6.92 9.11
N ALA A 752 -2.12 5.65 8.86
CA ALA A 752 -2.98 4.52 9.18
C ALA A 752 -3.29 4.43 10.69
N GLN A 753 -2.27 4.64 11.53
CA GLN A 753 -2.42 4.67 12.99
C GLN A 753 -3.29 5.85 13.45
N VAL A 754 -3.05 7.05 12.92
CA VAL A 754 -3.85 8.24 13.23
C VAL A 754 -5.30 8.03 12.81
N VAL A 755 -5.54 7.47 11.61
CA VAL A 755 -6.89 7.17 11.13
C VAL A 755 -7.58 6.15 12.03
N TYR A 756 -6.88 5.08 12.45
CA TYR A 756 -7.41 4.10 13.40
C TYR A 756 -7.81 4.76 14.74
N GLU A 757 -6.97 5.62 15.30
CA GLU A 757 -7.28 6.36 16.54
C GLU A 757 -8.50 7.28 16.39
N TYR A 758 -8.61 7.96 15.26
CA TYR A 758 -9.73 8.84 14.97
C TYR A 758 -11.02 8.08 14.65
N CYS A 759 -10.95 6.86 14.10
CA CYS A 759 -12.11 5.98 13.98
C CYS A 759 -12.69 5.65 15.37
N TRP A 760 -11.85 5.39 16.37
CA TRP A 760 -12.31 5.25 17.76
C TRP A 760 -12.93 6.53 18.32
N ARG A 761 -12.37 7.71 18.01
CA ARG A 761 -12.95 9.00 18.46
C ARG A 761 -14.31 9.27 17.80
N LEU A 762 -14.45 8.92 16.52
CA LEU A 762 -15.72 9.00 15.78
C LEU A 762 -16.75 8.04 16.36
N LEU A 763 -16.35 6.82 16.71
CA LEU A 763 -17.24 5.84 17.34
C LEU A 763 -17.70 6.31 18.74
N GLU A 764 -16.82 6.95 19.51
CA GLU A 764 -17.13 7.42 20.86
C GLU A 764 -18.30 8.42 20.90
N THR A 765 -18.57 9.16 19.81
CA THR A 765 -19.73 10.06 19.73
C THR A 765 -21.06 9.30 19.77
N ASP A 766 -21.08 8.05 19.29
CA ASP A 766 -22.24 7.15 19.40
C ASP A 766 -22.25 6.43 20.75
N LEU A 767 -21.11 5.90 21.19
CA LEU A 767 -21.00 5.15 22.45
C LEU A 767 -21.41 6.01 23.66
N SER A 768 -21.02 7.29 23.66
CA SER A 768 -21.42 8.26 24.69
C SER A 768 -22.92 8.57 24.74
N LYS A 769 -23.67 8.25 23.67
CA LYS A 769 -25.14 8.34 23.63
C LYS A 769 -25.81 7.02 24.01
N ILE A 770 -25.18 5.90 23.65
CA ILE A 770 -25.67 4.56 23.98
C ILE A 770 -25.66 4.32 25.49
N ARG A 771 -24.59 4.71 26.20
CA ARG A 771 -24.49 4.50 27.66
C ARG A 771 -25.64 5.18 28.44
N PRO A 772 -25.94 6.48 28.26
CA PRO A 772 -27.11 7.10 28.88
C PRO A 772 -28.46 6.61 28.34
N MET A 773 -28.53 6.06 27.12
CA MET A 773 -29.74 5.40 26.62
C MET A 773 -30.03 4.13 27.43
N ILE A 774 -29.00 3.34 27.73
CA ILE A 774 -29.11 2.14 28.56
C ILE A 774 -29.55 2.50 29.98
N GLU A 775 -28.96 3.53 30.58
CA GLU A 775 -29.35 4.03 31.91
C GLU A 775 -30.80 4.52 31.96
N ARG A 776 -31.26 5.25 30.94
CA ARG A 776 -32.68 5.69 30.87
C ARG A 776 -33.65 4.53 30.69
N ALA A 777 -33.25 3.48 29.98
CA ALA A 777 -34.05 2.29 29.81
C ALA A 777 -34.19 1.46 31.09
N HIS A 778 -33.14 1.42 31.92
CA HIS A 778 -33.22 0.84 33.25
C HIS A 778 -34.34 1.49 34.09
N LEU A 779 -34.45 2.82 34.02
CA LEU A 779 -35.47 3.59 34.75
C LEU A 779 -36.87 3.47 34.14
N SER A 780 -36.99 3.27 32.82
CA SER A 780 -38.30 3.29 32.13
C SER A 780 -38.98 1.93 32.06
N TRP A 781 -38.24 0.85 31.84
CA TRP A 781 -38.79 -0.50 31.72
C TRP A 781 -37.95 -1.58 32.41
N GLY A 782 -36.67 -1.32 32.68
CA GLY A 782 -35.77 -2.28 33.31
C GLY A 782 -35.99 -2.51 34.80
N SER A 783 -36.81 -1.67 35.45
CA SER A 783 -37.17 -1.79 36.86
C SER A 783 -38.63 -2.21 37.01
N ILE A 784 -38.92 -3.10 37.97
CA ILE A 784 -40.29 -3.44 38.34
C ILE A 784 -40.86 -2.35 39.26
N ASP A 785 -42.05 -1.85 38.92
CA ASP A 785 -42.78 -0.89 39.73
C ASP A 785 -43.37 -1.61 40.96
N GLN A 786 -42.80 -1.28 42.12
CA GLN A 786 -43.20 -1.88 43.38
C GLN A 786 -44.66 -1.59 43.74
N ALA A 787 -45.17 -0.37 43.49
CA ALA A 787 -46.54 -0.03 43.85
C ALA A 787 -47.54 -0.81 43.00
N ARG A 788 -47.30 -0.85 41.69
CA ARG A 788 -48.14 -1.57 40.73
C ARG A 788 -48.12 -3.09 40.95
N PHE A 789 -46.97 -3.66 41.32
CA PHE A 789 -46.88 -5.09 41.65
C PHE A 789 -47.64 -5.44 42.94
N LEU A 790 -47.56 -4.57 43.95
CA LEU A 790 -48.24 -4.77 45.24
C LEU A 790 -49.76 -4.66 45.13
N GLU A 791 -50.30 -3.87 44.19
CA GLU A 791 -51.75 -3.84 43.90
C GLU A 791 -52.30 -5.20 43.46
N ALA A 792 -51.47 -6.03 42.81
CA ALA A 792 -51.82 -7.38 42.38
C ALA A 792 -51.47 -8.48 43.42
N CYS A 793 -50.82 -8.11 44.53
CA CYS A 793 -50.43 -9.04 45.59
C CYS A 793 -51.44 -9.02 46.75
N PRO A 794 -51.83 -10.19 47.29
CA PRO A 794 -52.55 -10.25 48.56
C PRO A 794 -51.77 -9.58 49.70
N GLU A 795 -52.46 -8.93 50.65
CA GLU A 795 -51.82 -8.22 51.79
C GLU A 795 -50.85 -9.11 52.57
N GLU A 796 -51.17 -10.39 52.71
CA GLU A 796 -50.37 -11.42 53.40
C GLU A 796 -49.00 -11.67 52.74
N LEU A 797 -48.85 -11.34 51.46
CA LEU A 797 -47.62 -11.48 50.69
C LEU A 797 -46.90 -10.13 50.48
N GLY A 798 -47.45 -9.02 51.00
CA GLY A 798 -46.93 -7.67 50.72
C GLY A 798 -45.46 -7.47 51.10
N THR A 799 -45.02 -7.97 52.26
CA THR A 799 -43.61 -7.87 52.70
C THR A 799 -42.67 -8.71 51.84
N LEU A 800 -43.10 -9.90 51.42
CA LEU A 800 -42.37 -10.76 50.48
C LEU A 800 -42.30 -10.12 49.10
N GLY A 801 -43.38 -9.49 48.63
CA GLY A 801 -43.45 -8.78 47.35
C GLY A 801 -42.52 -7.58 47.29
N ILE A 802 -42.43 -6.79 48.37
CA ILE A 802 -41.43 -5.71 48.51
C ILE A 802 -40.02 -6.28 48.40
N GLY A 803 -39.75 -7.41 49.07
CA GLY A 803 -38.46 -8.10 49.03
C GLY A 803 -38.08 -8.54 47.61
N LEU A 804 -39.03 -9.11 46.87
CA LEU A 804 -38.84 -9.55 45.49
C LEU A 804 -38.54 -8.37 44.55
N CYS A 805 -39.35 -7.31 44.60
CA CYS A 805 -39.13 -6.13 43.77
C CYS A 805 -37.77 -5.48 44.01
N ARG A 806 -37.32 -5.42 45.27
CA ARG A 806 -35.98 -4.93 45.62
C ARG A 806 -34.87 -5.82 45.08
N ALA A 807 -35.02 -7.15 45.18
CA ALA A 807 -34.03 -8.09 44.67
C ALA A 807 -33.93 -8.01 43.13
N ILE A 808 -35.07 -7.98 42.44
CA ILE A 808 -35.13 -7.81 40.98
C ILE A 808 -34.48 -6.49 40.57
N ASN A 809 -34.87 -5.36 41.17
CA ASN A 809 -34.34 -4.04 40.83
C ASN A 809 -32.84 -3.91 41.12
N ALA A 810 -32.34 -4.54 42.19
CA ALA A 810 -30.90 -4.58 42.45
C ALA A 810 -30.16 -5.37 41.36
N LYS A 811 -30.71 -6.53 40.96
CA LYS A 811 -30.09 -7.39 39.96
C LYS A 811 -30.15 -6.76 38.56
N THR A 812 -31.27 -6.16 38.18
CA THR A 812 -31.37 -5.43 36.91
C THR A 812 -30.43 -4.23 36.89
N ASN A 813 -30.29 -3.49 37.99
CA ASN A 813 -29.33 -2.39 38.06
C ASN A 813 -27.88 -2.85 37.78
N ASP A 814 -27.44 -3.98 38.34
CA ASP A 814 -26.11 -4.54 38.08
C ASP A 814 -25.92 -4.97 36.62
N VAL A 815 -26.94 -5.62 36.05
CA VAL A 815 -26.96 -6.08 34.65
C VAL A 815 -26.89 -4.89 33.69
N PHE A 816 -27.75 -3.88 33.86
CA PHE A 816 -27.74 -2.68 33.02
C PHE A 816 -26.42 -1.91 33.13
N ARG A 817 -25.82 -1.83 34.33
CA ARG A 817 -24.49 -1.23 34.51
C ARG A 817 -23.43 -2.00 33.72
N THR A 818 -23.50 -3.33 33.72
CA THR A 818 -22.56 -4.18 32.98
C THR A 818 -22.72 -4.02 31.47
N VAL A 819 -23.96 -4.05 30.96
CA VAL A 819 -24.26 -3.82 29.53
C VAL A 819 -23.85 -2.42 29.09
N SER A 820 -24.05 -1.39 29.92
CA SER A 820 -23.52 -0.04 29.67
C SER A 820 -21.99 -0.05 29.56
N GLY A 821 -21.32 -0.81 30.42
CA GLY A 821 -19.88 -1.05 30.37
C GLY A 821 -19.40 -1.60 29.03
N TRP A 822 -20.21 -2.41 28.34
CA TRP A 822 -19.83 -2.99 27.04
C TRP A 822 -19.57 -1.97 25.95
N PHE A 823 -20.22 -0.80 26.05
CA PHE A 823 -20.09 0.30 25.11
C PHE A 823 -19.02 1.31 25.58
N THR A 824 -17.96 0.82 26.21
CA THR A 824 -16.80 1.63 26.60
C THR A 824 -15.63 1.31 25.68
N LYS A 825 -14.89 2.36 25.27
CA LYS A 825 -13.68 2.19 24.45
C LYS A 825 -12.72 1.21 25.14
N PRO A 826 -12.16 0.23 24.41
CA PRO A 826 -11.19 -0.71 24.95
C PRO A 826 -9.87 0.01 25.15
N VAL A 827 -9.13 -0.43 26.14
CA VAL A 827 -7.73 -0.07 26.22
C VAL A 827 -7.01 -0.99 25.23
N ASN A 828 -6.28 -0.43 24.25
CA ASN A 828 -5.59 -1.17 23.19
C ASN A 828 -4.89 -2.43 23.73
N LEU A 829 -5.53 -3.60 23.58
CA LEU A 829 -5.06 -4.88 24.10
C LEU A 829 -5.36 -5.95 23.03
N SER A 830 -4.35 -6.76 22.70
CA SER A 830 -4.59 -8.09 22.13
C SER A 830 -5.05 -9.00 23.28
N PRO A 831 -6.15 -9.76 23.14
CA PRO A 831 -6.66 -10.60 24.22
C PRO A 831 -5.67 -11.73 24.56
N SER A 832 -5.49 -11.98 25.86
CA SER A 832 -4.75 -13.12 26.41
C SER A 832 -5.49 -13.69 27.61
N ALA A 833 -5.58 -15.02 27.69
CA ALA A 833 -6.07 -15.69 28.89
C ALA A 833 -5.57 -17.14 28.98
N PRO A 834 -5.36 -17.66 30.20
CA PRO A 834 -5.23 -19.09 30.47
C PRO A 834 -6.47 -19.90 30.05
N ILE A 835 -6.26 -21.12 29.52
CA ILE A 835 -7.35 -22.01 29.05
C ILE A 835 -8.35 -22.34 30.17
N SER A 836 -7.89 -22.52 31.42
CA SER A 836 -8.81 -22.79 32.54
C SER A 836 -9.76 -21.61 32.78
N ILE A 837 -9.27 -20.38 32.67
CA ILE A 837 -10.08 -19.16 32.77
C ILE A 837 -11.08 -19.08 31.61
N LEU A 838 -10.66 -19.46 30.40
CA LEU A 838 -11.57 -19.53 29.25
C LEU A 838 -12.70 -20.55 29.47
N ILE A 839 -12.37 -21.72 30.01
CA ILE A 839 -13.35 -22.77 30.33
C ILE A 839 -14.32 -22.29 31.41
N GLU A 840 -13.83 -21.64 32.47
CA GLU A 840 -14.67 -21.06 33.52
C GLU A 840 -15.61 -19.97 32.97
N ALA A 841 -15.08 -19.07 32.14
CA ALA A 841 -15.86 -18.01 31.51
C ALA A 841 -16.99 -18.58 30.62
N VAL A 842 -16.67 -19.58 29.80
CA VAL A 842 -17.66 -20.26 28.96
C VAL A 842 -18.67 -21.04 29.80
N LEU A 843 -18.24 -21.72 30.87
CA LEU A 843 -19.15 -22.45 31.76
C LEU A 843 -20.14 -21.51 32.45
N GLU A 844 -19.68 -20.37 32.96
CA GLU A 844 -20.58 -19.36 33.55
C GLU A 844 -21.54 -18.79 32.51
N GLU A 845 -21.07 -18.53 31.29
CA GLU A 845 -21.94 -18.08 30.20
C GLU A 845 -23.01 -19.13 29.83
N VAL A 846 -22.63 -20.40 29.72
CA VAL A 846 -23.54 -21.50 29.39
C VAL A 846 -24.51 -21.83 30.54
N LYS A 847 -24.05 -21.78 31.81
CA LYS A 847 -24.94 -21.89 32.99
C LYS A 847 -25.98 -20.79 33.01
N GLY A 848 -25.59 -19.58 32.59
CA GLY A 848 -26.51 -18.49 32.34
C GLY A 848 -27.66 -18.96 31.45
N HIS A 849 -27.36 -19.56 30.29
CA HIS A 849 -28.37 -20.04 29.33
C HIS A 849 -29.18 -21.26 29.80
N PHE A 850 -28.61 -22.12 30.63
CA PHE A 850 -29.23 -23.35 31.13
C PHE A 850 -29.14 -23.42 32.67
N GLY A 851 -30.06 -22.76 33.38
CA GLY A 851 -29.98 -22.64 34.84
C GLY A 851 -30.13 -23.95 35.65
N ASP A 852 -30.53 -25.05 35.00
CA ASP A 852 -30.54 -26.40 35.57
C ASP A 852 -29.23 -27.18 35.34
N PHE A 853 -28.30 -26.62 34.56
CA PHE A 853 -27.02 -27.23 34.22
C PHE A 853 -26.00 -27.06 35.35
N LYS A 854 -25.78 -28.12 36.12
CA LYS A 854 -24.86 -28.16 37.27
C LYS A 854 -23.89 -29.34 37.15
N PRO A 855 -23.04 -29.35 36.11
CA PRO A 855 -22.12 -30.45 35.91
C PRO A 855 -21.01 -30.46 36.97
N LYS A 856 -20.53 -31.65 37.34
CA LYS A 856 -19.28 -31.81 38.08
C LYS A 856 -18.11 -31.62 37.13
N ILE A 857 -17.24 -30.65 37.40
CA ILE A 857 -16.04 -30.38 36.59
C ILE A 857 -14.87 -31.23 37.10
N ILE A 858 -14.20 -31.94 36.19
CA ILE A 858 -12.98 -32.71 36.49
C ILE A 858 -11.90 -32.27 35.50
N SER A 859 -10.82 -31.69 35.99
CA SER A 859 -9.67 -31.31 35.16
C SER A 859 -8.59 -32.39 35.21
N LEU A 860 -8.18 -32.87 34.05
CA LEU A 860 -7.15 -33.88 33.82
C LEU A 860 -6.03 -33.26 32.97
N GLY A 861 -4.78 -33.64 33.24
CA GLY A 861 -3.63 -33.23 32.45
C GLY A 861 -2.70 -32.19 33.13
N ILE A 862 -2.04 -31.38 32.32
CA ILE A 862 -0.97 -30.43 32.73
C ILE A 862 -1.51 -29.11 33.31
N PRO A 863 -0.67 -28.34 34.04
CA PRO A 863 -1.01 -26.98 34.46
C PRO A 863 -1.32 -26.06 33.27
N ASP A 864 -2.14 -25.04 33.56
CA ASP A 864 -2.84 -24.20 32.59
C ASP A 864 -1.93 -23.45 31.60
N ILE A 865 -2.40 -23.28 30.37
CA ILE A 865 -1.66 -22.69 29.25
C ILE A 865 -2.29 -21.35 28.89
N GLU A 866 -1.48 -20.30 28.77
CA GLU A 866 -1.92 -18.99 28.32
C GLU A 866 -2.02 -18.92 26.79
N LEU A 867 -3.18 -18.50 26.27
CA LEU A 867 -3.43 -18.29 24.85
C LEU A 867 -3.49 -16.80 24.53
N VAL A 868 -2.92 -16.39 23.40
CA VAL A 868 -2.82 -14.98 22.99
C VAL A 868 -3.32 -14.78 21.55
N GLY A 869 -3.94 -13.63 21.28
CA GLY A 869 -4.27 -13.18 19.93
C GLY A 869 -5.33 -14.04 19.23
N ALA A 870 -5.05 -14.52 18.02
CA ALA A 870 -6.01 -15.31 17.24
C ALA A 870 -6.33 -16.67 17.91
N PHE A 871 -5.35 -17.31 18.57
CA PHE A 871 -5.53 -18.59 19.29
C PHE A 871 -6.58 -18.50 20.40
N TYR A 872 -6.66 -17.36 21.08
CA TYR A 872 -7.68 -17.09 22.10
C TYR A 872 -9.08 -17.23 21.53
N HIS A 873 -9.35 -16.60 20.38
CA HIS A 873 -10.69 -16.58 19.78
C HIS A 873 -11.10 -17.96 19.23
N HIS A 874 -10.17 -18.69 18.60
CA HIS A 874 -10.45 -20.02 18.08
C HIS A 874 -10.71 -21.03 19.21
N MET A 875 -9.94 -20.96 20.30
CA MET A 875 -10.17 -21.80 21.46
C MET A 875 -11.49 -21.47 22.15
N TYR A 876 -11.81 -20.19 22.34
CA TYR A 876 -13.08 -19.77 22.93
C TYR A 876 -14.28 -20.26 22.12
N ASP A 877 -14.24 -20.11 20.78
CA ASP A 877 -15.28 -20.58 19.89
C ASP A 877 -15.49 -22.11 19.95
N PHE A 878 -14.40 -22.87 20.01
CA PHE A 878 -14.43 -24.31 20.23
C PHE A 878 -15.08 -24.66 21.57
N LEU A 879 -14.58 -24.08 22.67
CA LEU A 879 -15.06 -24.34 24.03
C LEU A 879 -16.55 -24.00 24.17
N TYR A 880 -16.98 -22.85 23.65
CA TYR A 880 -18.38 -22.43 23.70
C TYR A 880 -19.28 -23.42 22.96
N ALA A 881 -18.94 -23.78 21.73
CA ALA A 881 -19.75 -24.72 20.95
C ALA A 881 -19.87 -26.09 21.64
N VAL A 882 -18.78 -26.61 22.22
CA VAL A 882 -18.80 -27.92 22.89
C VAL A 882 -19.57 -27.88 24.20
N ILE A 883 -19.29 -26.91 25.07
CA ILE A 883 -19.91 -26.81 26.40
C ILE A 883 -21.39 -26.44 26.28
N HIS A 884 -21.76 -25.57 25.34
CA HIS A 884 -23.15 -25.27 25.04
C HIS A 884 -23.93 -26.51 24.58
N ASN A 885 -23.33 -27.36 23.72
CA ASN A 885 -23.96 -28.63 23.32
C ASN A 885 -24.08 -29.62 24.47
N ALA A 886 -23.06 -29.70 25.34
CA ALA A 886 -23.11 -30.52 26.54
C ALA A 886 -24.27 -30.08 27.46
N ALA A 887 -24.46 -28.78 27.64
CA ALA A 887 -25.57 -28.25 28.42
C ALA A 887 -26.93 -28.47 27.74
N ARG A 888 -27.01 -28.33 26.42
CA ARG A 888 -28.27 -28.47 25.68
C ARG A 888 -28.75 -29.92 25.59
N HIS A 889 -27.83 -30.87 25.38
CA HIS A 889 -28.15 -32.25 24.99
C HIS A 889 -27.65 -33.31 25.99
N GLY A 890 -26.70 -32.98 26.86
CA GLY A 890 -26.15 -33.90 27.86
C GLY A 890 -26.95 -33.98 29.16
N ALA A 891 -26.45 -34.79 30.10
CA ALA A 891 -27.00 -34.88 31.45
C ALA A 891 -26.76 -33.57 32.23
N ARG A 892 -27.83 -33.06 32.86
CA ARG A 892 -27.83 -31.72 33.49
C ARG A 892 -26.97 -31.64 34.75
N ASP A 893 -26.89 -32.72 35.51
CA ASP A 893 -26.07 -32.95 36.70
C ASP A 893 -24.91 -33.92 36.43
N GLY A 894 -24.59 -34.13 35.14
CA GLY A 894 -23.53 -35.03 34.70
C GLY A 894 -22.12 -34.52 34.97
N THR A 895 -21.12 -35.13 34.34
CA THR A 895 -19.72 -34.70 34.47
C THR A 895 -19.24 -34.03 33.19
N ILE A 896 -18.52 -32.90 33.32
CA ILE A 896 -17.64 -32.35 32.28
C ILE A 896 -16.20 -32.66 32.70
N GLU A 897 -15.51 -33.45 31.89
CA GLU A 897 -14.08 -33.73 32.07
C GLU A 897 -13.28 -32.95 31.03
N THR A 898 -12.31 -32.16 31.48
CA THR A 898 -11.39 -31.40 30.63
C THR A 898 -10.04 -32.11 30.64
N ASP A 899 -9.48 -32.38 29.47
CA ASP A 899 -8.20 -33.08 29.32
C ASP A 899 -7.25 -32.23 28.50
N LEU A 900 -6.26 -31.64 29.18
CA LEU A 900 -5.25 -30.80 28.58
C LEU A 900 -3.93 -31.58 28.50
N ARG A 901 -3.46 -31.86 27.29
CA ARG A 901 -2.18 -32.55 27.08
C ARG A 901 -1.29 -31.74 26.16
N LEU A 902 -0.06 -31.50 26.60
CA LEU A 902 1.02 -31.09 25.71
C LEU A 902 1.85 -32.32 25.36
N THR A 903 1.93 -32.63 24.07
CA THR A 903 2.81 -33.70 23.56
C THR A 903 3.84 -33.13 22.60
N HIS A 904 5.03 -33.71 22.54
CA HIS A 904 6.05 -33.22 21.60
C HIS A 904 5.67 -33.61 20.17
N LEU A 905 5.59 -32.61 19.27
CA LEU A 905 5.41 -32.87 17.86
C LEU A 905 6.79 -33.03 17.18
N ASP A 906 7.72 -32.14 17.49
CA ASP A 906 9.13 -32.19 17.09
C ASP A 906 10.03 -31.35 18.03
N ALA A 907 11.23 -30.96 17.58
CA ALA A 907 12.18 -30.17 18.37
C ALA A 907 11.67 -28.75 18.71
N ALA A 908 10.77 -28.17 17.90
CA ALA A 908 10.34 -26.78 17.98
C ALA A 908 8.86 -26.61 18.40
N TYR A 909 8.03 -27.64 18.23
CA TYR A 909 6.61 -27.57 18.50
C TYR A 909 6.13 -28.56 19.56
N GLN A 910 5.14 -28.12 20.33
CA GLN A 910 4.28 -28.97 21.13
C GLN A 910 2.88 -29.01 20.51
N LYS A 911 2.26 -30.17 20.59
CA LYS A 911 0.87 -30.38 20.24
C LYS A 911 0.03 -30.17 21.48
N LEU A 912 -0.79 -29.12 21.49
CA LEU A 912 -1.83 -28.94 22.49
C LEU A 912 -3.05 -29.74 22.08
N TYR A 913 -3.38 -30.72 22.90
CA TYR A 913 -4.66 -31.41 22.85
C TYR A 913 -5.57 -30.83 23.93
N VAL A 914 -6.76 -30.37 23.53
CA VAL A 914 -7.84 -29.98 24.44
C VAL A 914 -9.03 -30.89 24.17
N GLY A 915 -9.30 -31.80 25.11
CA GLY A 915 -10.46 -32.69 25.08
C GLY A 915 -11.51 -32.25 26.09
N ILE A 916 -12.76 -32.13 25.65
CA ILE A 916 -13.91 -31.88 26.53
C ILE A 916 -14.84 -33.08 26.43
N THR A 917 -15.07 -33.75 27.57
CA THR A 917 -15.92 -34.95 27.65
C THR A 917 -17.16 -34.66 28.48
N SER A 918 -18.34 -34.89 27.92
CA SER A 918 -19.63 -34.70 28.60
C SER A 918 -20.43 -36.01 28.68
N THR A 919 -21.24 -36.17 29.73
CA THR A 919 -22.14 -37.32 29.90
C THR A 919 -23.42 -37.13 29.07
N ILE A 920 -23.85 -38.17 28.34
CA ILE A 920 -25.13 -38.12 27.59
C ILE A 920 -26.32 -38.15 28.56
N ASN A 921 -27.46 -37.66 28.12
CA ASN A 921 -28.69 -37.72 28.90
C ASN A 921 -29.17 -39.18 29.07
N ASP A 922 -29.65 -39.55 30.27
CA ASP A 922 -30.11 -40.91 30.60
C ASP A 922 -31.25 -41.40 29.69
N SER A 923 -31.99 -40.47 29.07
CA SER A 923 -33.08 -40.76 28.13
C SER A 923 -32.61 -41.07 26.70
N ASP A 924 -31.34 -40.83 26.35
CA ASP A 924 -30.82 -41.03 25.01
C ASP A 924 -29.88 -42.25 24.93
N SER A 925 -29.96 -42.98 23.81
CA SER A 925 -28.99 -44.04 23.50
C SER A 925 -27.78 -43.47 22.78
N ILE A 926 -26.60 -44.03 23.03
CA ILE A 926 -25.37 -43.52 22.43
C ILE A 926 -25.37 -43.63 20.90
N ASP A 927 -25.95 -44.71 20.35
CA ASP A 927 -26.08 -44.91 18.89
C ASP A 927 -26.90 -43.80 18.23
N LYS A 928 -27.96 -43.34 18.91
CA LYS A 928 -28.81 -42.24 18.42
C LYS A 928 -28.05 -40.92 18.45
N VAL A 929 -27.31 -40.64 19.52
CA VAL A 929 -26.49 -39.42 19.64
C VAL A 929 -25.40 -39.38 18.56
N ILE A 930 -24.68 -40.48 18.33
CA ILE A 930 -23.65 -40.59 17.28
C ILE A 930 -24.26 -40.31 15.91
N SER A 931 -25.39 -40.95 15.57
CA SER A 931 -26.05 -40.77 14.27
C SER A 931 -26.44 -39.30 14.00
N ILE A 932 -26.82 -38.56 15.05
CA ILE A 932 -27.15 -37.14 14.94
C ILE A 932 -25.89 -36.31 14.68
N ILE A 933 -24.79 -36.58 15.40
CA ILE A 933 -23.52 -35.87 15.19
C ILE A 933 -23.01 -36.11 13.76
N GLU A 934 -22.97 -37.37 13.30
CA GLU A 934 -22.50 -37.73 11.96
C GLU A 934 -23.35 -37.06 10.86
N SER A 935 -24.67 -37.03 11.02
CA SER A 935 -25.57 -36.35 10.08
C SER A 935 -25.28 -34.85 9.95
N ARG A 936 -24.91 -34.18 11.05
CA ARG A 936 -24.58 -32.75 11.07
C ARG A 936 -23.20 -32.43 10.51
N ILE A 937 -22.24 -33.34 10.66
CA ILE A 937 -20.92 -33.25 10.03
C ILE A 937 -21.04 -33.37 8.50
N ALA A 938 -21.96 -34.19 7.99
CA ALA A 938 -22.15 -34.40 6.54
C ALA A 938 -22.81 -33.21 5.78
N GLU A 939 -23.47 -32.28 6.47
CA GLU A 939 -24.20 -31.14 5.87
C GLU A 939 -23.34 -29.86 5.65
N VAL A 940 -22.01 -29.96 5.55
CA VAL A 940 -21.11 -28.79 5.44
C VAL A 940 -21.01 -28.31 3.98
N SER A 941 -21.31 -27.02 3.73
CA SER A 941 -21.26 -26.31 2.44
C SER A 941 -20.57 -24.94 2.58
N GLU A 942 -20.06 -24.34 1.49
CA GLU A 942 -19.36 -23.05 1.47
C GLU A 942 -20.20 -21.87 2.02
N ASP A 943 -21.53 -21.90 1.86
CA ASP A 943 -22.48 -20.85 2.31
C ASP A 943 -22.94 -20.97 3.78
N ALA A 944 -22.37 -21.90 4.56
CA ALA A 944 -22.86 -22.24 5.90
C ALA A 944 -22.67 -21.16 6.99
N MET A 945 -21.98 -20.05 6.71
CA MET A 945 -21.76 -18.95 7.67
C MET A 945 -22.99 -18.03 7.86
N VAL A 946 -24.06 -18.20 7.06
CA VAL A 946 -25.19 -17.24 7.00
C VAL A 946 -26.52 -17.83 7.50
N VAL A 947 -26.66 -19.15 7.63
CA VAL A 947 -27.90 -19.77 8.14
C VAL A 947 -27.56 -20.98 9.01
N GLU A 948 -27.55 -20.83 10.34
CA GLU A 948 -27.27 -21.95 11.25
C GLU A 948 -28.37 -22.20 12.29
N GLY A 949 -28.88 -23.43 12.28
CA GLY A 949 -29.79 -23.98 13.30
C GLY A 949 -29.08 -24.44 14.58
N ASN A 950 -28.41 -23.51 15.28
CA ASN A 950 -28.09 -23.58 16.72
C ASN A 950 -27.24 -24.78 17.24
N SER A 951 -26.39 -25.45 16.45
CA SER A 951 -25.55 -26.56 16.98
C SER A 951 -24.05 -26.28 17.05
N GLY A 952 -23.47 -25.34 16.30
CA GLY A 952 -22.02 -25.06 16.34
C GLY A 952 -21.07 -26.18 15.85
N ILE A 953 -21.59 -27.39 15.56
CA ILE A 953 -20.79 -28.54 15.09
C ILE A 953 -20.12 -28.24 13.75
N LYS A 954 -20.81 -27.58 12.82
CA LYS A 954 -20.24 -27.20 11.51
C LYS A 954 -19.06 -26.24 11.66
N LYS A 955 -19.12 -25.33 12.65
CA LYS A 955 -18.02 -24.42 12.99
C LYS A 955 -16.80 -25.20 13.47
N ILE A 956 -16.97 -26.18 14.36
CA ILE A 956 -15.88 -27.04 14.87
C ILE A 956 -15.22 -27.84 13.73
N VAL A 957 -16.01 -28.43 12.83
CA VAL A 957 -15.51 -29.23 11.70
C VAL A 957 -14.74 -28.38 10.69
N ARG A 958 -15.10 -27.11 10.54
CA ARG A 958 -14.41 -26.17 9.64
C ARG A 958 -13.14 -25.56 10.23
N LEU A 959 -12.94 -25.58 11.56
CA LEU A 959 -11.76 -24.98 12.19
C LEU A 959 -10.42 -25.46 11.58
N PRO A 960 -10.18 -26.77 11.31
CA PRO A 960 -8.95 -27.22 10.65
C PRO A 960 -8.79 -26.77 9.18
N ILE A 961 -9.89 -26.37 8.52
CA ILE A 961 -9.88 -25.87 7.13
C ILE A 961 -9.65 -24.36 7.11
N ASP A 962 -10.30 -23.64 8.03
CA ASP A 962 -10.32 -22.19 8.09
C ASP A 962 -9.15 -21.61 8.92
N VAL A 963 -8.45 -22.44 9.71
CA VAL A 963 -7.37 -22.04 10.64
C VAL A 963 -6.18 -23.02 10.53
N GLU A 964 -5.05 -22.55 10.03
CA GLU A 964 -3.87 -23.39 9.71
C GLU A 964 -3.24 -24.04 10.96
N GLU A 965 -3.41 -23.43 12.12
CA GLU A 965 -2.83 -23.86 13.38
C GLU A 965 -3.65 -24.94 14.11
N VAL A 966 -4.88 -25.20 13.63
CA VAL A 966 -5.73 -26.30 14.09
C VAL A 966 -5.41 -27.53 13.25
N LEU A 967 -4.79 -28.54 13.87
CA LEU A 967 -4.35 -29.76 13.21
C LEU A 967 -5.52 -30.71 12.92
N SER A 968 -6.43 -30.86 13.88
CA SER A 968 -7.65 -31.66 13.74
C SER A 968 -8.70 -31.26 14.76
N THR A 969 -9.95 -31.63 14.47
CA THR A 969 -11.04 -31.70 15.44
C THR A 969 -11.68 -33.07 15.35
N ASP A 970 -11.87 -33.71 16.49
CA ASP A 970 -12.32 -35.10 16.54
C ASP A 970 -13.50 -35.27 17.51
N PHE A 971 -14.47 -36.10 17.12
CA PHE A 971 -15.63 -36.50 17.92
C PHE A 971 -15.52 -37.99 18.22
N SER A 972 -15.63 -38.37 19.49
CA SER A 972 -15.60 -39.78 19.90
C SER A 972 -16.64 -40.06 20.98
N ALA A 973 -17.04 -41.32 21.07
CA ALA A 973 -18.06 -41.80 21.99
C ALA A 973 -17.54 -43.03 22.74
N SER A 974 -17.66 -43.06 24.06
CA SER A 974 -17.25 -44.20 24.89
C SER A 974 -18.18 -44.36 26.09
N GLY A 975 -18.79 -45.54 26.25
CA GLY A 975 -19.73 -45.81 27.33
C GLY A 975 -20.99 -44.94 27.24
N ASN A 976 -21.18 -44.01 28.18
CA ASN A 976 -22.24 -43.00 28.19
C ASN A 976 -21.68 -41.57 28.05
N LYS A 977 -20.50 -41.42 27.46
CA LYS A 977 -19.79 -40.15 27.33
C LYS A 977 -19.50 -39.82 25.86
N ILE A 978 -19.58 -38.52 25.54
CA ILE A 978 -19.15 -37.94 24.27
C ILE A 978 -17.95 -37.05 24.54
N THR A 979 -16.88 -37.26 23.79
CA THR A 979 -15.67 -36.44 23.84
C THR A 979 -15.53 -35.70 22.52
N VAL A 980 -15.37 -34.37 22.61
CA VAL A 980 -14.97 -33.53 21.48
C VAL A 980 -13.60 -32.98 21.79
N SER A 981 -12.69 -33.09 20.83
CA SER A 981 -11.30 -32.64 21.00
C SER A 981 -10.85 -31.74 19.86
N ILE A 982 -9.95 -30.83 20.19
CA ILE A 982 -9.21 -30.01 19.23
C ILE A 982 -7.72 -30.21 19.46
N GLU A 983 -7.00 -30.38 18.36
CA GLU A 983 -5.55 -30.47 18.36
C GLU A 983 -4.98 -29.22 17.72
N MET A 984 -4.13 -28.50 18.44
CA MET A 984 -3.52 -27.26 17.98
C MET A 984 -2.00 -27.36 18.05
N ARG A 985 -1.34 -26.74 17.07
CA ARG A 985 0.12 -26.62 17.07
C ARG A 985 0.53 -25.41 17.90
N LEU A 986 1.27 -25.64 19.00
CA LEU A 986 1.88 -24.61 19.85
C LEU A 986 3.42 -24.70 19.76
N ALA A 987 4.15 -23.62 20.04
CA ALA A 987 5.60 -23.67 20.20
C ALA A 987 5.96 -24.26 21.57
N ARG A 988 7.11 -24.93 21.66
CA ARG A 988 7.59 -25.52 22.93
C ARG A 988 8.08 -24.42 23.89
N MET A 989 7.52 -24.38 25.11
CA MET A 989 8.01 -23.55 26.23
C MET A 989 9.48 -23.81 26.58
#